data_AF-A0A7J6GL86-F1
#
_entry.id   AF-A0A7J6GL86-F1
#
_cell.length_a   1.000
_cell.length_b   1.000
_cell.length_c   1.000
_cell.angle_alpha   90.00
_cell.angle_beta   90.00
_cell.angle_gamma   90.00
#
_symmetry.space_group_name_H-M   'P 1'
#
loop_
_entity.id
_entity.type
_entity.pdbx_description
1 polymer ?
#
loop_
_entity_poly.entity_id
_entity_poly.type
_entity_poly.pdbx_seq_one_letter_code
_entity_poly.pdbx_strand_id
1 'polypeptide(L)'
;MFSEEGAKVILGSQLTKSIIKAYVGGEKPAVGDVAGVGEVAAASRRSPSLFVFDMMEIPRLAAILQQSRLCIVIRLRLVSYVGRMRCLAALARWEELNNLCKEYWTPAEPAARLEMAPMAANAAWNMGEWDQMAEYVSRLDDGDETKLRGLANTAASGDGSSNGTFFRAVLLVRRGKYDEAREYVERARKCLATELAALVSVLESYERAYTNMVRVQQLSELEEVIDYCTLPLGNSVAEGRRALIRNMWTERIQGAKRNVEVWQVLLAVRALVLPPTEDTDNWLKFASLCRQSGRISQARSTLVKLLQYDPDTSHESVRYHGPPQVMFAYLKYQWSLGEDLKRKEAFARLQNLALELSTSTSIQVAQASLMPGNSSSIPLIARVYLKLGEWQWALFPVLDDETIQEILPAFRNATHCANNKWAKAWHKWALFNTAVMSHYTLRGYPNVAAQYVVAAVTGYFHSIACAANAKGVDDSLQDILRLLTLWFNHGATAEVQMALQRGFSLVNINTWLVVLPQIIARIHSNNHAVRELIQSLLVRIGQSHPQALMYPLLVACKSISNLRKRAAHEVVDRVRQHSGVLVDQAQLVSQELIRVAILWHEMWHEALEEASRLYFGEHNIEGMLKVLEPLHEMLEEGAMRPNTTIKERAFIEAYRRELLEAYECCMKYKRTGKDAELTQ
;
A
#
# COMPACT_ATOMS: atom_id res chain seq x y z
N MET A 1 5.48 62.05 -22.48
CA MET A 1 4.79 62.06 -21.18
C MET A 1 4.98 60.66 -20.56
N PHE A 2 6.18 60.39 -20.03
CA PHE A 2 6.46 59.22 -19.19
C PHE A 2 6.59 59.78 -17.77
N SER A 3 5.71 59.36 -16.87
CA SER A 3 5.55 60.00 -15.57
C SER A 3 6.75 59.76 -14.65
N GLU A 4 7.07 60.78 -13.85
CA GLU A 4 8.09 60.82 -12.79
C GLU A 4 7.98 59.67 -11.78
N GLU A 5 6.80 59.05 -11.68
CA GLU A 5 6.53 57.84 -10.88
C GLU A 5 7.17 56.57 -11.46
N GLY A 6 7.28 56.46 -12.78
CA GLY A 6 7.93 55.32 -13.42
C GLY A 6 9.43 55.24 -13.10
N ALA A 7 10.10 56.39 -13.06
CA ALA A 7 11.53 56.46 -12.72
C ALA A 7 11.80 56.13 -11.24
N LYS A 8 10.92 56.56 -10.31
CA LYS A 8 11.02 56.24 -8.88
C LYS A 8 10.80 54.76 -8.58
N VAL A 9 9.88 54.09 -9.30
CA VAL A 9 9.64 52.64 -9.16
C VAL A 9 10.82 51.82 -9.71
N ILE A 10 11.42 52.24 -10.83
CA ILE A 10 12.57 51.54 -11.42
C ILE A 10 13.82 51.67 -10.53
N LEU A 11 14.11 52.87 -10.00
CA LEU A 11 15.21 53.10 -9.05
C LEU A 11 14.98 52.35 -7.73
N GLY A 12 13.76 52.35 -7.20
CA GLY A 12 13.39 51.59 -6.00
C GLY A 12 13.56 50.08 -6.19
N SER A 13 13.15 49.54 -7.34
CA SER A 13 13.29 48.12 -7.74
C SER A 13 14.75 47.70 -7.93
N GLN A 14 15.57 48.56 -8.55
CA GLN A 14 17.00 48.28 -8.73
C GLN A 14 17.76 48.33 -7.39
N LEU A 15 17.40 49.25 -6.50
CA LEU A 15 17.98 49.32 -5.15
C LEU A 15 17.59 48.09 -4.32
N THR A 16 16.33 47.63 -4.40
CA THR A 16 15.90 46.39 -3.71
C THR A 16 16.59 45.15 -4.27
N LYS A 17 16.74 45.03 -5.60
CA LYS A 17 17.48 43.93 -6.23
C LYS A 17 18.95 43.91 -5.82
N SER A 18 19.62 45.07 -5.78
CA SER A 18 21.03 45.16 -5.35
C SER A 18 21.21 44.86 -3.86
N ILE A 19 20.27 45.27 -3.00
CA ILE A 19 20.29 44.96 -1.56
C ILE A 19 20.05 43.46 -1.30
N ILE A 20 19.13 42.82 -2.04
CA ILE A 20 18.89 41.37 -1.95
C ILE A 20 20.13 40.59 -2.44
N LYS A 21 20.76 41.04 -3.53
CA LYS A 21 21.96 40.39 -4.09
C LYS A 21 23.17 40.48 -3.13
N ALA A 22 23.32 41.61 -2.42
CA ALA A 22 24.38 41.78 -1.42
C ALA A 22 24.13 41.03 -0.09
N TYR A 23 22.89 40.59 0.19
CA TYR A 23 22.56 39.85 1.42
C TYR A 23 22.53 38.33 1.25
N VAL A 24 22.27 37.83 0.03
CA VAL A 24 22.24 36.38 -0.26
C VAL A 24 23.64 35.83 -0.56
N GLY A 25 24.53 36.63 -1.16
CA GLY A 25 25.95 36.29 -1.29
C GLY A 25 26.74 36.96 -0.18
N GLY A 26 27.16 36.21 0.84
CA GLY A 26 27.90 36.74 2.00
C GLY A 26 29.31 37.24 1.70
N GLU A 27 29.47 38.25 0.84
CA GLU A 27 30.73 38.94 0.57
C GLU A 27 30.64 40.44 0.92
N LYS A 28 31.63 40.95 1.67
CA LYS A 28 31.79 42.39 1.93
C LYS A 28 32.07 43.13 0.61
N PRO A 29 31.48 44.31 0.35
CA PRO A 29 31.80 45.05 -0.87
C PRO A 29 33.19 45.70 -0.74
N ALA A 30 34.04 45.49 -1.75
CA ALA A 30 35.27 46.23 -1.98
C ALA A 30 34.94 47.63 -2.54
N VAL A 31 35.81 48.60 -2.25
CA VAL A 31 35.65 50.06 -2.48
C VAL A 31 35.68 50.47 -3.99
N GLY A 32 35.45 49.56 -4.93
CA GLY A 32 35.66 49.79 -6.36
C GLY A 32 34.45 50.18 -7.22
N ASP A 33 33.22 49.84 -6.82
CA ASP A 33 32.06 49.85 -7.76
C ASP A 33 31.20 51.13 -7.76
N VAL A 34 31.68 52.24 -7.19
CA VAL A 34 30.94 53.53 -7.15
C VAL A 34 31.34 54.48 -8.27
N ALA A 35 32.18 54.05 -9.23
CA ALA A 35 32.68 54.92 -10.30
C ALA A 35 31.73 55.07 -11.53
N GLY A 36 30.59 54.37 -11.58
CA GLY A 36 29.66 54.42 -12.73
C GLY A 36 28.54 55.46 -12.65
N VAL A 37 28.37 56.16 -11.52
CA VAL A 37 27.27 57.13 -11.32
C VAL A 37 27.71 58.57 -11.67
N GLY A 38 29.02 58.79 -11.87
CA GLY A 38 29.60 60.12 -12.12
C GLY A 38 29.51 60.63 -13.58
N GLU A 39 29.34 59.76 -14.58
CA GLU A 39 29.43 60.15 -15.99
C GLU A 39 28.10 60.61 -16.62
N VAL A 40 26.96 60.41 -15.95
CA VAL A 40 25.65 60.93 -16.44
C VAL A 40 25.43 62.40 -16.00
N ALA A 41 26.27 62.93 -15.10
CA ALA A 41 26.08 64.26 -14.51
C ALA A 41 26.77 65.42 -15.27
N ALA A 42 27.53 65.16 -16.34
CA ALA A 42 28.34 66.21 -16.99
C ALA A 42 27.74 66.79 -18.29
N ALA A 43 26.66 66.24 -18.85
CA ALA A 43 26.11 66.68 -20.15
C ALA A 43 24.64 67.11 -20.08
N SER A 44 24.26 67.94 -19.11
CA SER A 44 23.10 68.84 -19.24
C SER A 44 23.20 70.03 -18.29
N ARG A 45 24.28 70.82 -18.43
CA ARG A 45 24.33 72.18 -17.86
C ARG A 45 23.53 73.10 -18.78
N ARG A 46 22.23 73.27 -18.52
CA ARG A 46 21.44 74.46 -18.89
C ARG A 46 20.06 74.41 -18.21
N SER A 47 20.02 74.82 -16.92
CA SER A 47 18.96 75.61 -16.25
C SER A 47 18.98 75.35 -14.72
N PRO A 48 19.18 76.37 -13.87
CA PRO A 48 19.25 76.21 -12.42
C PRO A 48 17.89 76.49 -11.80
N SER A 49 17.07 75.45 -11.57
CA SER A 49 15.84 75.61 -10.75
C SER A 49 15.21 74.27 -10.32
N LEU A 50 15.96 73.26 -9.88
CA LEU A 50 15.30 72.13 -9.18
C LEU A 50 16.17 71.55 -8.05
N PHE A 51 15.73 71.88 -6.85
CA PHE A 51 15.72 71.05 -5.64
C PHE A 51 17.03 70.79 -4.89
N VAL A 52 17.23 71.71 -3.93
CA VAL A 52 17.62 71.40 -2.54
C VAL A 52 16.79 70.21 -2.03
N PHE A 53 17.39 69.02 -1.95
CA PHE A 53 16.91 67.95 -1.10
C PHE A 53 17.42 68.24 0.32
N ASP A 54 16.52 68.59 1.23
CA ASP A 54 16.83 68.90 2.62
C ASP A 54 17.59 67.76 3.31
N MET A 55 18.74 68.07 3.92
CA MET A 55 19.54 67.15 4.74
C MET A 55 18.81 66.61 5.99
N MET A 56 17.58 67.06 6.30
CA MET A 56 16.78 66.59 7.43
C MET A 56 16.01 65.28 7.17
N GLU A 57 15.92 64.78 5.94
CA GLU A 57 15.19 63.52 5.64
C GLU A 57 16.06 62.25 5.66
N ILE A 58 17.37 62.36 5.53
CA ILE A 58 18.30 61.22 5.51
C ILE A 58 18.27 60.41 6.82
N PRO A 59 18.23 61.02 8.03
CA PRO A 59 18.11 60.28 9.29
C PRO A 59 16.77 59.56 9.43
N ARG A 60 15.68 60.13 8.89
CA ARG A 60 14.34 59.50 8.88
C ARG A 60 14.30 58.29 7.96
N LEU A 61 14.88 58.39 6.76
CA LEU A 61 15.01 57.25 5.84
C LEU A 61 15.91 56.14 6.40
N ALA A 62 17.02 56.49 7.07
CA ALA A 62 17.88 55.53 7.74
C ALA A 62 17.17 54.82 8.91
N ALA A 63 16.40 55.55 9.72
CA ALA A 63 15.57 54.98 10.78
C ALA A 63 14.48 54.05 10.21
N ILE A 64 13.81 54.43 9.12
CA ILE A 64 12.82 53.58 8.43
C ILE A 64 13.47 52.29 7.89
N LEU A 65 14.65 52.37 7.28
CA LEU A 65 15.38 51.20 6.79
C LEU A 65 15.86 50.28 7.92
N GLN A 66 16.30 50.85 9.06
CA GLN A 66 16.70 50.08 10.24
C GLN A 66 15.50 49.41 10.92
N GLN A 67 14.37 50.12 11.04
CA GLN A 67 13.09 49.57 11.48
C GLN A 67 12.64 48.43 10.56
N SER A 68 12.72 48.63 9.25
CA SER A 68 12.35 47.63 8.24
C SER A 68 13.24 46.39 8.31
N ARG A 69 14.55 46.55 8.50
CA ARG A 69 15.50 45.45 8.73
C ARG A 69 15.18 44.67 10.00
N LEU A 70 14.87 45.38 11.10
CA LEU A 70 14.51 44.74 12.37
C LEU A 70 13.19 43.96 12.23
N CYS A 71 12.18 44.53 11.57
CA CYS A 71 10.91 43.86 11.26
C CYS A 71 11.11 42.62 10.38
N ILE A 72 11.99 42.67 9.36
CA ILE A 72 12.29 41.51 8.51
C ILE A 72 12.96 40.40 9.32
N VAL A 73 13.92 40.72 10.19
CA VAL A 73 14.61 39.74 11.04
C VAL A 73 13.65 39.11 12.06
N ILE A 74 12.78 39.91 12.69
CA ILE A 74 11.74 39.43 13.62
C ILE A 74 10.76 38.51 12.88
N ARG A 75 10.33 38.89 11.67
CA ARG A 75 9.39 38.09 10.87
C ARG A 75 10.02 36.79 10.35
N LEU A 76 11.28 36.79 9.95
CA LEU A 76 12.02 35.58 9.57
C LEU A 76 12.20 34.63 10.75
N ARG A 77 12.51 35.16 11.94
CA ARG A 77 12.56 34.37 13.19
C ARG A 77 11.20 33.76 13.49
N LEU A 78 10.13 34.54 13.44
CA LEU A 78 8.77 34.05 13.66
C LEU A 78 8.40 32.91 12.71
N VAL A 79 8.64 33.07 11.40
CA VAL A 79 8.36 32.03 10.40
C VAL A 79 9.16 30.75 10.68
N SER A 80 10.40 30.86 11.15
CA SER A 80 11.22 29.72 11.56
C SER A 80 10.65 29.01 12.80
N TYR A 81 10.27 29.76 13.85
CA TYR A 81 9.67 29.19 15.05
C TYR A 81 8.32 28.54 14.77
N VAL A 82 7.45 29.19 13.99
CA VAL A 82 6.16 28.63 13.58
C VAL A 82 6.37 27.39 12.71
N GLY A 83 7.35 27.39 11.80
CA GLY A 83 7.74 26.21 11.03
C GLY A 83 8.17 25.05 11.94
N ARG A 84 9.02 25.32 12.93
CA ARG A 84 9.43 24.33 13.95
C ARG A 84 8.24 23.83 14.76
N MET A 85 7.30 24.70 15.15
CA MET A 85 6.07 24.34 15.85
C MET A 85 5.20 23.41 15.01
N ARG A 86 5.03 23.71 13.71
CA ARG A 86 4.30 22.84 12.76
C ARG A 86 4.96 21.47 12.64
N CYS A 87 6.29 21.41 12.56
CA CYS A 87 7.02 20.14 12.54
C CYS A 87 6.82 19.34 13.84
N LEU A 88 6.91 19.99 15.01
CA LEU A 88 6.69 19.33 16.30
C LEU A 88 5.24 18.84 16.45
N ALA A 89 4.26 19.62 15.96
CA ALA A 89 2.85 19.23 15.93
C ALA A 89 2.62 18.02 15.00
N ALA A 90 3.22 18.03 13.81
CA ALA A 90 3.15 16.90 12.87
C ALA A 90 3.80 15.63 13.44
N LEU A 91 4.89 15.78 14.20
CA LEU A 91 5.54 14.68 14.94
C LEU A 91 4.80 14.31 16.24
N ALA A 92 3.76 15.05 16.61
CA ALA A 92 3.03 14.99 17.88
C ALA A 92 3.95 14.92 19.11
N ARG A 93 5.04 15.70 19.10
CA ARG A 93 5.91 15.90 20.27
C ARG A 93 5.34 17.01 21.14
N TRP A 94 4.24 16.69 21.82
CA TRP A 94 3.43 17.68 22.53
C TRP A 94 4.16 18.38 23.66
N GLU A 95 5.04 17.69 24.37
CA GLU A 95 5.83 18.26 25.45
C GLU A 95 6.83 19.32 24.95
N GLU A 96 7.64 18.97 23.95
CA GLU A 96 8.57 19.90 23.29
C GLU A 96 7.83 21.10 22.67
N LEU A 97 6.68 20.85 22.03
CA LEU A 97 5.85 21.89 21.44
C LEU A 97 5.26 22.82 22.51
N ASN A 98 4.73 22.27 23.60
CA ASN A 98 4.13 23.05 24.67
C ASN A 98 5.18 23.94 25.36
N ASN A 99 6.38 23.41 25.61
CA ASN A 99 7.49 24.19 26.16
C ASN A 99 7.92 25.32 25.22
N LEU A 100 8.01 25.04 23.92
CA LEU A 100 8.31 26.05 22.91
C LEU A 100 7.21 27.12 22.83
N CYS A 101 5.92 26.72 22.91
CA CYS A 101 4.82 27.67 22.95
C CYS A 101 4.89 28.58 24.18
N LYS A 102 5.13 28.04 25.38
CA LYS A 102 5.28 28.82 26.62
C LYS A 102 6.40 29.86 26.55
N GLU A 103 7.57 29.47 26.02
CA GLU A 103 8.74 30.34 25.91
C GLU A 103 8.49 31.54 24.97
N TYR A 104 7.86 31.30 23.82
CA TYR A 104 7.65 32.32 22.78
C TYR A 104 6.31 33.07 22.89
N TRP A 105 5.38 32.63 23.73
CA TRP A 105 4.06 33.25 23.82
C TRP A 105 4.10 34.66 24.42
N THR A 106 4.83 34.86 25.51
CA THR A 106 4.92 36.17 26.19
C THR A 106 5.67 37.22 25.37
N PRO A 107 6.80 36.92 24.67
CA PRO A 107 7.54 37.91 23.91
C PRO A 107 6.95 38.19 22.50
N ALA A 108 6.01 37.36 22.03
CA ALA A 108 5.45 37.48 20.68
C ALA A 108 4.50 38.68 20.52
N GLU A 109 4.53 39.28 19.32
CA GLU A 109 3.57 40.30 18.90
C GLU A 109 2.14 39.72 18.74
N PRO A 110 1.07 40.55 18.83
CA PRO A 110 -0.31 40.06 18.72
C PRO A 110 -0.60 39.26 17.44
N ALA A 111 -0.05 39.68 16.29
CA ALA A 111 -0.21 38.95 15.03
C ALA A 111 0.47 37.57 15.04
N ALA A 112 1.65 37.47 15.68
CA ALA A 112 2.36 36.21 15.87
C ALA A 112 1.60 35.25 16.80
N ARG A 113 1.00 35.77 17.87
CA ARG A 113 0.18 34.98 18.79
C ARG A 113 -1.04 34.36 18.11
N LEU A 114 -1.70 35.10 17.20
CA LEU A 114 -2.82 34.58 16.41
C LEU A 114 -2.41 33.40 15.53
N GLU A 115 -1.24 33.46 14.88
CA GLU A 115 -0.73 32.35 14.06
C GLU A 115 -0.34 31.12 14.90
N MET A 116 0.19 31.34 16.11
CA MET A 116 0.65 30.29 17.02
C MET A 116 -0.49 29.62 17.79
N ALA A 117 -1.57 30.35 18.08
CA ALA A 117 -2.63 29.95 18.99
C ALA A 117 -3.31 28.60 18.67
N PRO A 118 -3.60 28.21 17.42
CA PRO A 118 -4.19 26.90 17.13
C PRO A 118 -3.26 25.74 17.48
N MET A 119 -1.95 25.89 17.23
CA MET A 119 -0.94 24.88 17.56
C MET A 119 -0.71 24.80 19.07
N ALA A 120 -0.67 25.94 19.74
CA ALA A 120 -0.54 26.02 21.19
C ALA A 120 -1.76 25.41 21.91
N ALA A 121 -2.98 25.74 21.47
CA ALA A 121 -4.22 25.16 21.99
C ALA A 121 -4.26 23.64 21.80
N ASN A 122 -3.85 23.14 20.62
CA ASN A 122 -3.79 21.71 20.36
C ASN A 122 -2.73 20.99 21.21
N ALA A 123 -1.57 21.61 21.42
CA ALA A 123 -0.53 21.07 22.30
C ALA A 123 -1.00 20.99 23.76
N ALA A 124 -1.58 22.07 24.28
CA ALA A 124 -2.13 22.13 25.63
C ALA A 124 -3.25 21.10 25.83
N TRP A 125 -4.13 20.91 24.82
CA TRP A 125 -5.18 19.89 24.86
C TRP A 125 -4.60 18.47 25.00
N ASN A 126 -3.60 18.11 24.19
CA ASN A 126 -2.99 16.78 24.24
C ASN A 126 -2.16 16.53 25.50
N MET A 127 -1.64 17.59 26.13
CA MET A 127 -0.94 17.53 27.43
C MET A 127 -1.90 17.52 28.62
N GLY A 128 -3.19 17.84 28.41
CA GLY A 128 -4.17 17.97 29.49
C GLY A 128 -4.06 19.28 30.29
N GLU A 129 -3.32 20.28 29.77
CA GLU A 129 -3.15 21.60 30.39
C GLU A 129 -4.28 22.55 29.97
N TRP A 130 -5.48 22.30 30.49
CA TRP A 130 -6.73 22.96 30.08
C TRP A 130 -6.77 24.48 30.32
N ASP A 131 -6.10 24.97 31.37
CA ASP A 131 -6.09 26.40 31.71
C ASP A 131 -5.32 27.21 30.66
N GLN A 132 -4.18 26.68 30.22
CA GLN A 132 -3.39 27.29 29.15
C GLN A 132 -4.10 27.21 27.81
N MET A 133 -4.77 26.08 27.53
CA MET A 133 -5.63 25.97 26.35
C MET A 133 -6.70 27.08 26.34
N ALA A 134 -7.32 27.39 27.48
CA ALA A 134 -8.30 28.47 27.59
C ALA A 134 -7.68 29.86 27.32
N GLU A 135 -6.47 30.11 27.78
CA GLU A 135 -5.73 31.35 27.47
C GLU A 135 -5.48 31.48 25.97
N TYR A 136 -4.98 30.42 25.32
CA TYR A 136 -4.70 30.43 23.88
C TYR A 136 -5.99 30.60 23.05
N VAL A 137 -7.06 29.91 23.42
CA VAL A 137 -8.37 30.00 22.74
C VAL A 137 -9.03 31.36 22.94
N SER A 138 -8.81 32.03 24.07
CA SER A 138 -9.34 33.39 24.29
C SER A 138 -8.82 34.42 23.28
N ARG A 139 -7.66 34.17 22.68
CA ARG A 139 -7.05 35.03 21.65
C ARG A 139 -7.47 34.68 20.23
N LEU A 140 -8.04 33.50 20.01
CA LEU A 140 -8.56 33.08 18.71
C LEU A 140 -9.92 33.72 18.37
N ASP A 141 -10.53 34.41 19.34
CA ASP A 141 -11.89 34.95 19.23
C ASP A 141 -11.93 36.41 19.71
N ASP A 142 -11.87 37.35 18.78
CA ASP A 142 -12.49 38.68 18.92
C ASP A 142 -13.81 38.60 18.14
N GLY A 143 -14.90 38.22 18.80
CA GLY A 143 -16.21 37.89 18.23
C GLY A 143 -16.99 39.01 17.50
N ASP A 144 -16.31 39.92 16.79
CA ASP A 144 -16.90 40.93 15.92
C ASP A 144 -16.71 40.55 14.44
N GLU A 145 -17.75 39.99 13.81
CA GLU A 145 -17.83 39.84 12.34
C GLU A 145 -17.65 41.19 11.59
N THR A 146 -17.84 42.31 12.29
CA THR A 146 -17.77 43.68 11.75
C THR A 146 -16.34 44.21 11.57
N LYS A 147 -15.31 43.66 12.23
CA LYS A 147 -13.92 44.16 12.13
C LYS A 147 -13.08 43.53 11.01
N LEU A 148 -13.55 42.42 10.42
CA LEU A 148 -12.82 41.68 9.38
C LEU A 148 -12.94 42.24 7.96
N ARG A 149 -13.83 43.21 7.71
CA ARG A 149 -13.95 43.86 6.38
C ARG A 149 -12.84 44.85 6.05
N GLY A 150 -12.03 45.30 7.03
CA GLY A 150 -11.00 46.31 6.83
C GLY A 150 -9.63 45.80 6.34
N LEU A 151 -9.35 44.50 6.45
CA LEU A 151 -8.02 43.92 6.18
C LEU A 151 -8.09 42.65 5.31
N ALA A 152 -9.09 42.57 4.43
CA ALA A 152 -9.22 41.49 3.44
C ALA A 152 -8.24 41.69 2.27
N ASN A 153 -6.94 41.70 2.56
CA ASN A 153 -5.87 41.62 1.55
C ASN A 153 -4.70 40.77 2.08
N THR A 154 -4.99 39.56 2.55
CA THR A 154 -4.00 38.48 2.59
C THR A 154 -4.68 37.16 2.26
N ALA A 155 -4.49 36.71 1.03
CA ALA A 155 -4.69 35.33 0.62
C ALA A 155 -3.64 34.43 1.30
N ALA A 156 -3.80 34.19 2.59
CA ALA A 156 -3.08 33.17 3.35
C ALA A 156 -3.81 32.92 4.69
N SER A 157 -4.51 31.80 4.79
CA SER A 157 -5.05 31.17 6.02
C SER A 157 -6.34 31.78 6.58
N GLY A 158 -7.48 31.42 6.00
CA GLY A 158 -8.82 31.60 6.59
C GLY A 158 -9.13 30.69 7.80
N ASP A 159 -8.11 30.08 8.41
CA ASP A 159 -8.25 28.98 9.37
C ASP A 159 -8.45 29.41 10.83
N GLY A 160 -8.29 30.70 11.15
CA GLY A 160 -8.29 31.19 12.54
C GLY A 160 -9.66 31.09 13.23
N SER A 161 -10.73 31.46 12.53
CA SER A 161 -12.09 31.56 13.10
C SER A 161 -12.75 30.19 13.34
N SER A 162 -12.56 29.24 12.41
CA SER A 162 -13.12 27.89 12.49
C SER A 162 -12.47 27.04 13.59
N ASN A 163 -11.14 27.10 13.75
CA ASN A 163 -10.44 26.38 14.82
C ASN A 163 -10.74 26.94 16.21
N GLY A 164 -10.87 28.27 16.34
CA GLY A 164 -11.21 28.93 17.61
C GLY A 164 -12.56 28.49 18.16
N THR A 165 -13.59 28.47 17.31
CA THR A 165 -14.95 28.01 17.70
C THR A 165 -14.97 26.53 18.10
N PHE A 166 -14.24 25.67 17.38
CA PHE A 166 -14.08 24.26 17.74
C PHE A 166 -13.43 24.06 19.12
N PHE A 167 -12.28 24.67 19.37
CA PHE A 167 -11.60 24.53 20.67
C PHE A 167 -12.41 25.10 21.84
N ARG A 168 -13.20 26.16 21.59
CA ARG A 168 -14.14 26.70 22.58
C ARG A 168 -15.23 25.68 22.93
N ALA A 169 -15.80 25.02 21.93
CA ALA A 169 -16.77 23.95 22.16
C ALA A 169 -16.17 22.83 23.03
N VAL A 170 -14.95 22.39 22.73
CA VAL A 170 -14.23 21.37 23.54
C VAL A 170 -14.06 21.81 25.00
N LEU A 171 -13.64 23.06 25.25
CA LEU A 171 -13.50 23.60 26.61
C LEU A 171 -14.85 23.66 27.35
N LEU A 172 -15.94 24.01 26.67
CA LEU A 172 -17.28 24.08 27.25
C LEU A 172 -17.82 22.69 27.60
N VAL A 173 -17.59 21.69 26.74
CA VAL A 173 -17.91 20.28 27.03
C VAL A 173 -17.20 19.82 28.30
N ARG A 174 -15.90 20.14 28.44
CA ARG A 174 -15.12 19.77 29.63
C ARG A 174 -15.60 20.45 30.91
N ARG A 175 -16.09 21.69 30.81
CA ARG A 175 -16.66 22.48 31.91
C ARG A 175 -18.11 22.10 32.26
N GLY A 176 -18.71 21.15 31.54
CA GLY A 176 -20.10 20.71 31.75
C GLY A 176 -21.17 21.69 31.23
N LYS A 177 -20.78 22.69 30.44
CA LYS A 177 -21.69 23.67 29.85
C LYS A 177 -22.18 23.21 28.48
N TYR A 178 -23.04 22.20 28.47
CA TYR A 178 -23.43 21.50 27.25
C TYR A 178 -24.25 22.34 26.26
N ASP A 179 -25.11 23.22 26.74
CA ASP A 179 -25.96 24.04 25.87
C ASP A 179 -25.15 25.12 25.13
N GLU A 180 -24.26 25.82 25.83
CA GLU A 180 -23.29 26.74 25.22
C GLU A 180 -22.39 25.98 24.22
N ALA A 181 -21.96 24.76 24.56
CA ALA A 181 -21.13 23.94 23.67
C ALA A 181 -21.84 23.63 22.34
N ARG A 182 -23.13 23.28 22.36
CA ARG A 182 -23.92 23.01 21.14
C ARG A 182 -24.00 24.23 20.22
N GLU A 183 -24.14 25.43 20.76
CA GLU A 183 -24.17 26.66 19.96
C GLU A 183 -22.83 26.87 19.23
N TYR A 184 -21.70 26.65 19.93
CA TYR A 184 -20.38 26.78 19.32
C TYR A 184 -20.09 25.67 18.30
N VAL A 185 -20.60 24.45 18.49
CA VAL A 185 -20.52 23.38 17.47
C VAL A 185 -21.27 23.78 16.20
N GLU A 186 -22.48 24.31 16.33
CA GLU A 186 -23.27 24.76 15.18
C GLU A 186 -22.62 25.96 14.47
N ARG A 187 -22.00 26.88 15.22
CA ARG A 187 -21.21 27.98 14.65
C ARG A 187 -20.00 27.44 13.86
N ALA A 188 -19.25 26.49 14.43
CA ALA A 188 -18.12 25.85 13.74
C ALA A 188 -18.56 25.11 12.47
N ARG A 189 -19.72 24.45 12.50
CA ARG A 189 -20.32 23.77 11.33
C ARG A 189 -20.64 24.75 10.21
N LYS A 190 -21.20 25.93 10.53
CA LYS A 190 -21.48 26.98 9.54
C LYS A 190 -20.21 27.50 8.88
N CYS A 191 -19.15 27.74 9.65
CA CYS A 191 -17.84 28.12 9.10
C CYS A 191 -17.31 27.04 8.16
N LEU A 192 -17.31 25.77 8.60
CA LEU A 192 -16.82 24.65 7.81
C LEU A 192 -17.64 24.40 6.53
N ALA A 193 -18.95 24.66 6.56
CA ALA A 193 -19.81 24.57 5.38
C ALA A 193 -19.39 25.55 4.28
N THR A 194 -18.96 26.77 4.64
CA THR A 194 -18.44 27.74 3.67
C THR A 194 -17.10 27.29 3.06
N GLU A 195 -16.19 26.73 3.87
CA GLU A 195 -14.92 26.16 3.40
C GLU A 195 -15.15 24.97 2.46
N LEU A 196 -16.10 24.09 2.79
CA LEU A 196 -16.45 22.94 1.97
C LEU A 196 -17.13 23.32 0.67
N ALA A 197 -18.07 24.27 0.70
CA ALA A 197 -18.72 24.76 -0.52
C ALA A 197 -17.69 25.31 -1.51
N ALA A 198 -16.69 26.07 -1.02
CA ALA A 198 -15.61 26.62 -1.85
C ALA A 198 -14.67 25.54 -2.44
N LEU A 199 -14.47 24.41 -1.75
CA LEU A 199 -13.60 23.32 -2.24
C LEU A 199 -14.35 22.35 -3.16
N VAL A 200 -15.59 22.01 -2.83
CA VAL A 200 -16.43 21.09 -3.62
C VAL A 200 -16.87 21.75 -4.93
N SER A 201 -17.07 23.08 -4.96
CA SER A 201 -17.37 23.81 -6.20
C SER A 201 -16.25 23.79 -7.23
N VAL A 202 -15.01 23.46 -6.82
CA VAL A 202 -13.83 23.45 -7.70
C VAL A 202 -13.62 22.08 -8.39
N LEU A 203 -14.52 21.11 -8.21
CA LEU A 203 -14.44 19.76 -8.82
C LEU A 203 -13.14 19.01 -8.51
N GLU A 204 -12.39 19.44 -7.50
CA GLU A 204 -11.14 18.78 -7.13
C GLU A 204 -11.43 17.55 -6.27
N SER A 205 -10.70 16.47 -6.58
CA SER A 205 -10.77 15.15 -5.96
C SER A 205 -11.16 15.16 -4.47
N TYR A 206 -12.03 14.21 -4.07
CA TYR A 206 -12.39 13.94 -2.67
C TYR A 206 -11.17 13.90 -1.73
N GLU A 207 -10.00 13.51 -2.22
CA GLU A 207 -8.76 13.51 -1.44
C GLU A 207 -8.39 14.88 -0.87
N ARG A 208 -8.65 15.99 -1.58
CA ARG A 208 -8.35 17.35 -1.12
C ARG A 208 -9.36 17.82 -0.06
N ALA A 209 -10.61 17.40 -0.18
CA ALA A 209 -11.66 17.71 0.79
C ALA A 209 -11.62 16.81 2.03
N TYR A 210 -10.84 15.73 2.02
CA TYR A 210 -10.84 14.71 3.08
C TYR A 210 -10.51 15.29 4.47
N THR A 211 -9.56 16.22 4.57
CA THR A 211 -9.22 16.88 5.85
C THR A 211 -10.43 17.60 6.45
N ASN A 212 -11.24 18.23 5.60
CA ASN A 212 -12.46 18.92 6.05
C ASN A 212 -13.57 17.93 6.38
N MET A 213 -13.67 16.79 5.67
CA MET A 213 -14.57 15.69 6.05
C MET A 213 -14.23 15.13 7.44
N VAL A 214 -12.94 15.02 7.78
CA VAL A 214 -12.53 14.63 9.13
C VAL A 214 -12.98 15.66 10.17
N ARG A 215 -12.86 16.98 9.89
CA ARG A 215 -13.40 18.03 10.77
C ARG A 215 -14.91 17.95 10.94
N VAL A 216 -15.67 17.65 9.88
CA VAL A 216 -17.12 17.41 9.99
C VAL A 216 -17.40 16.25 10.94
N GLN A 217 -16.64 15.15 10.80
CA GLN A 217 -16.77 14.00 11.70
C GLN A 217 -16.40 14.34 13.15
N GLN A 218 -15.40 15.18 13.40
CA GLN A 218 -15.08 15.62 14.75
C GLN A 218 -16.23 16.41 15.39
N LEU A 219 -16.89 17.29 14.62
CA LEU A 219 -18.01 18.08 15.11
C LEU A 219 -19.21 17.18 15.46
N SER A 220 -19.53 16.20 14.60
CA SER A 220 -20.60 15.25 14.91
C SER A 220 -20.25 14.33 16.09
N GLU A 221 -19.01 13.86 16.20
CA GLU A 221 -18.56 13.09 17.36
C GLU A 221 -18.58 13.94 18.65
N LEU A 222 -18.32 15.25 18.56
CA LEU A 222 -18.41 16.14 19.72
C LEU A 222 -19.86 16.35 20.18
N GLU A 223 -20.85 16.39 19.28
CA GLU A 223 -22.27 16.36 19.65
C GLU A 223 -22.65 15.04 20.31
N GLU A 224 -22.18 13.92 19.78
CA GLU A 224 -22.40 12.60 20.37
C GLU A 224 -21.75 12.49 21.76
N VAL A 225 -20.61 13.15 21.99
CA VAL A 225 -19.98 13.27 23.32
C VAL A 225 -20.87 14.08 24.28
N ILE A 226 -21.45 15.19 23.82
CA ILE A 226 -22.41 15.98 24.62
C ILE A 226 -23.62 15.12 25.00
N ASP A 227 -24.18 14.39 24.04
CA ASP A 227 -25.27 13.45 24.28
C ASP A 227 -24.86 12.35 25.26
N TYR A 228 -23.67 11.77 25.10
CA TYR A 228 -23.15 10.75 26.00
C TYR A 228 -23.07 11.23 27.45
N CYS A 229 -22.57 12.46 27.66
CA CYS A 229 -22.43 13.07 28.99
C CYS A 229 -23.77 13.48 29.62
N THR A 230 -24.77 13.84 28.83
CA THR A 230 -26.09 14.31 29.33
C THR A 230 -27.05 13.16 29.65
N LEU A 231 -26.73 11.93 29.24
CA LEU A 231 -27.54 10.75 29.57
C LEU A 231 -27.50 10.43 31.07
N PRO A 232 -28.63 10.06 31.70
CA PRO A 232 -28.69 9.75 33.12
C PRO A 232 -27.87 8.49 33.47
N LEU A 233 -27.17 8.52 34.61
CA LEU A 233 -26.42 7.38 35.13
C LEU A 233 -27.38 6.37 35.78
N GLY A 234 -27.08 5.06 35.69
CA GLY A 234 -27.86 4.00 36.35
C GLY A 234 -29.16 3.57 35.65
N ASN A 235 -29.52 4.17 34.51
CA ASN A 235 -30.67 3.74 33.69
C ASN A 235 -30.22 2.75 32.61
N SER A 236 -30.84 1.57 32.56
CA SER A 236 -30.56 0.52 31.55
C SER A 236 -30.73 1.01 30.10
N VAL A 237 -31.73 1.86 29.84
CA VAL A 237 -31.97 2.43 28.50
C VAL A 237 -30.87 3.42 28.12
N ALA A 238 -30.41 4.23 29.07
CA ALA A 238 -29.32 5.18 28.87
C ALA A 238 -27.99 4.44 28.61
N GLU A 239 -27.74 3.33 29.32
CA GLU A 239 -26.57 2.50 29.10
C GLU A 239 -26.59 1.80 27.73
N GLY A 240 -27.77 1.34 27.29
CA GLY A 240 -27.96 0.84 25.93
C GLY A 240 -27.62 1.90 24.87
N ARG A 241 -28.01 3.16 25.09
CA ARG A 241 -27.65 4.27 24.18
C ARG A 241 -26.15 4.59 24.22
N ARG A 242 -25.48 4.54 25.39
CA ARG A 242 -24.02 4.67 25.49
C ARG A 242 -23.28 3.55 24.74
N ALA A 243 -23.77 2.31 24.83
CA ALA A 243 -23.22 1.18 24.08
C ALA A 243 -23.39 1.36 22.57
N LEU A 244 -24.55 1.84 22.12
CA LEU A 244 -24.79 2.15 20.71
C LEU A 244 -23.81 3.21 20.19
N ILE A 245 -23.62 4.31 20.92
CA ILE A 245 -22.66 5.37 20.56
C ILE A 245 -21.24 4.80 20.44
N ARG A 246 -20.79 3.97 21.39
CA ARG A 246 -19.48 3.29 21.34
C ARG A 246 -19.33 2.40 20.10
N ASN A 247 -20.36 1.65 19.75
CA ASN A 247 -20.36 0.82 18.54
C ASN A 247 -20.30 1.66 17.27
N MET A 248 -21.09 2.73 17.17
CA MET A 248 -21.05 3.66 16.04
C MET A 248 -19.66 4.30 15.87
N TRP A 249 -19.03 4.74 16.95
CA TRP A 249 -17.65 5.26 16.93
C TRP A 249 -16.65 4.23 16.43
N THR A 250 -16.83 2.97 16.83
CA THR A 250 -15.95 1.85 16.46
C THR A 250 -16.10 1.45 15.00
N GLU A 251 -17.31 1.48 14.45
CA GLU A 251 -17.54 1.25 13.02
C GLU A 251 -17.03 2.43 12.17
N ARG A 252 -17.32 3.66 12.60
CA ARG A 252 -16.95 4.88 11.86
C ARG A 252 -15.44 5.05 11.73
N ILE A 253 -14.67 4.78 12.79
CA ILE A 253 -13.20 4.87 12.73
C ILE A 253 -12.57 3.78 11.85
N GLN A 254 -13.24 2.63 11.67
CA GLN A 254 -12.77 1.57 10.77
C GLN A 254 -12.94 1.95 9.30
N GLY A 255 -13.95 2.77 8.98
CA GLY A 255 -14.15 3.34 7.64
C GLY A 255 -13.23 4.52 7.32
N ALA A 256 -12.65 5.17 8.33
CA ALA A 256 -11.73 6.29 8.14
C ALA A 256 -10.38 5.85 7.53
N LYS A 257 -9.76 6.74 6.75
CA LYS A 257 -8.41 6.56 6.20
C LYS A 257 -7.44 6.20 7.33
N ARG A 258 -6.64 5.15 7.11
CA ARG A 258 -5.66 4.61 8.07
C ARG A 258 -4.42 5.50 8.18
N ASN A 259 -4.62 6.74 8.61
CA ASN A 259 -3.59 7.73 8.85
C ASN A 259 -3.54 8.07 10.34
N VAL A 260 -2.33 8.23 10.89
CA VAL A 260 -2.09 8.58 12.29
C VAL A 260 -2.75 9.92 12.64
N GLU A 261 -2.62 10.94 11.80
CA GLU A 261 -3.17 12.28 12.08
C GLU A 261 -4.71 12.26 12.18
N VAL A 262 -5.36 11.52 11.29
CA VAL A 262 -6.82 11.36 11.28
C VAL A 262 -7.29 10.66 12.55
N TRP A 263 -6.67 9.52 12.88
CA TRP A 263 -7.05 8.74 14.05
C TRP A 263 -6.77 9.48 15.36
N GLN A 264 -5.64 10.17 15.45
CA GLN A 264 -5.27 10.95 16.63
C GLN A 264 -6.31 12.02 16.95
N VAL A 265 -6.73 12.75 15.92
CA VAL A 265 -7.67 13.87 16.05
C VAL A 265 -9.09 13.38 16.42
N LEU A 266 -9.53 12.24 15.88
CA LEU A 266 -10.81 11.61 16.26
C LEU A 266 -10.78 11.03 17.68
N LEU A 267 -9.71 10.31 18.03
CA LEU A 267 -9.56 9.71 19.35
C LEU A 267 -9.42 10.77 20.46
N ALA A 268 -8.85 11.94 20.16
CA ALA A 268 -8.78 13.05 21.11
C ALA A 268 -10.17 13.57 21.52
N VAL A 269 -11.14 13.61 20.60
CA VAL A 269 -12.53 13.98 20.91
C VAL A 269 -13.19 12.93 21.80
N ARG A 270 -13.02 11.64 21.48
CA ARG A 270 -13.59 10.53 22.27
C ARG A 270 -12.98 10.45 23.68
N ALA A 271 -11.70 10.79 23.80
CA ALA A 271 -10.98 10.83 25.08
C ALA A 271 -11.53 11.86 26.08
N LEU A 272 -12.40 12.79 25.64
CA LEU A 272 -13.07 13.72 26.55
C LEU A 272 -14.01 13.02 27.53
N VAL A 273 -14.53 11.85 27.15
CA VAL A 273 -15.54 11.12 27.94
C VAL A 273 -15.16 9.67 28.23
N LEU A 274 -14.40 9.02 27.33
CA LEU A 274 -13.92 7.66 27.52
C LEU A 274 -12.41 7.64 27.77
N PRO A 275 -11.93 7.19 28.93
CA PRO A 275 -10.50 7.01 29.13
C PRO A 275 -9.96 5.93 28.17
N PRO A 276 -8.68 6.01 27.74
CA PRO A 276 -8.10 5.03 26.83
C PRO A 276 -8.19 3.57 27.30
N THR A 277 -8.30 3.37 28.61
CA THR A 277 -8.43 2.06 29.28
C THR A 277 -9.78 1.39 29.05
N GLU A 278 -10.82 2.15 28.69
CA GLU A 278 -12.15 1.61 28.35
C GLU A 278 -12.29 1.32 26.85
N ASP A 279 -11.57 2.05 25.99
CA ASP A 279 -11.54 1.85 24.53
C ASP A 279 -10.23 1.22 24.04
N THR A 280 -9.81 0.14 24.70
CA THR A 280 -8.50 -0.49 24.45
C THR A 280 -8.28 -0.89 22.99
N ASP A 281 -9.29 -1.45 22.32
CA ASP A 281 -9.15 -1.97 20.95
C ASP A 281 -8.83 -0.88 19.91
N ASN A 282 -9.47 0.29 20.00
CA ASN A 282 -9.22 1.39 19.06
C ASN A 282 -7.85 2.03 19.33
N TRP A 283 -7.47 2.22 20.59
CA TRP A 283 -6.15 2.72 20.96
C TRP A 283 -5.02 1.73 20.61
N LEU A 284 -5.27 0.42 20.67
CA LEU A 284 -4.32 -0.60 20.20
C LEU A 284 -4.13 -0.59 18.68
N LYS A 285 -5.22 -0.38 17.92
CA LYS A 285 -5.13 -0.17 16.47
C LYS A 285 -4.35 1.10 16.14
N PHE A 286 -4.60 2.20 16.86
CA PHE A 286 -3.84 3.44 16.73
C PHE A 286 -2.34 3.25 17.03
N ALA A 287 -1.99 2.61 18.15
CA ALA A 287 -0.60 2.29 18.48
C ALA A 287 0.07 1.43 17.39
N SER A 288 -0.66 0.49 16.79
CA SER A 288 -0.15 -0.30 15.66
C SER A 288 0.06 0.54 14.40
N LEU A 289 -0.82 1.50 14.10
CA LEU A 289 -0.65 2.43 12.98
C LEU A 289 0.58 3.33 13.19
N CYS A 290 0.73 3.90 14.39
CA CYS A 290 1.92 4.71 14.74
C CYS A 290 3.22 3.93 14.57
N ARG A 291 3.23 2.65 14.97
CA ARG A 291 4.40 1.77 14.80
C ARG A 291 4.68 1.48 13.32
N GLN A 292 3.65 1.24 12.51
CA GLN A 292 3.80 0.97 11.07
C GLN A 292 4.24 2.20 10.29
N SER A 293 3.84 3.40 10.71
CA SER A 293 4.25 4.67 10.09
C SER A 293 5.60 5.20 10.61
N GLY A 294 6.32 4.43 11.45
CA GLY A 294 7.60 4.85 12.04
C GLY A 294 7.52 5.89 13.17
N ARG A 295 6.32 6.25 13.65
CA ARG A 295 6.12 7.18 14.78
C ARG A 295 6.22 6.43 16.12
N ILE A 296 7.41 5.92 16.41
CA ILE A 296 7.69 5.01 17.54
C ILE A 296 7.43 5.65 18.91
N SER A 297 7.74 6.94 19.08
CA SER A 297 7.49 7.69 20.34
C SER A 297 6.00 7.76 20.69
N GLN A 298 5.14 8.01 19.70
CA GLN A 298 3.68 8.05 19.90
C GLN A 298 3.11 6.68 20.21
N ALA A 299 3.63 5.63 19.56
CA ALA A 299 3.25 4.25 19.87
C ALA A 299 3.60 3.91 21.33
N ARG A 300 4.81 4.26 21.80
CA ARG A 300 5.23 4.10 23.20
C ARG A 300 4.29 4.83 24.16
N SER A 301 4.09 6.12 23.94
CA SER A 301 3.24 6.95 24.81
C SER A 301 1.82 6.38 24.94
N THR A 302 1.23 5.94 23.81
CA THR A 302 -0.10 5.32 23.80
C THR A 302 -0.12 4.01 24.59
N LEU A 303 0.87 3.14 24.40
CA LEU A 303 0.94 1.84 25.06
C LEU A 303 1.20 1.96 26.56
N VAL A 304 2.05 2.90 26.99
CA VAL A 304 2.27 3.22 28.41
C VAL A 304 0.99 3.76 29.04
N LYS A 305 0.24 4.65 28.35
CA LYS A 305 -1.07 5.12 28.82
C LYS A 305 -2.07 3.98 29.00
N LEU A 306 -2.05 2.96 28.13
CA LEU A 306 -2.92 1.79 28.22
C LEU A 306 -2.49 0.82 29.34
N LEU A 307 -1.18 0.65 29.57
CA LEU A 307 -0.65 -0.17 30.66
C LEU A 307 -0.76 0.51 32.03
N GLN A 308 -0.89 1.83 32.07
CA GLN A 308 -0.90 2.68 33.27
C GLN A 308 0.41 2.73 34.07
N TYR A 309 1.46 2.06 33.61
CA TYR A 309 2.82 2.14 34.12
C TYR A 309 3.81 2.02 32.97
N ASP A 310 5.05 2.46 33.19
CA ASP A 310 6.12 2.38 32.20
C ASP A 310 7.03 1.17 32.49
N PRO A 311 7.01 0.12 31.63
CA PRO A 311 7.80 -1.07 31.84
C PRO A 311 9.31 -0.86 31.76
N ASP A 312 9.78 0.21 31.08
CA ASP A 312 11.20 0.49 30.93
C ASP A 312 11.80 1.12 32.21
N THR A 313 10.97 1.72 33.07
CA THR A 313 11.39 2.42 34.31
C THR A 313 11.00 1.67 35.58
N SER A 314 10.09 0.70 35.50
CA SER A 314 9.74 -0.17 36.62
C SER A 314 10.87 -1.18 36.93
N HIS A 315 11.17 -1.38 38.22
CA HIS A 315 12.14 -2.38 38.67
C HIS A 315 11.81 -3.79 38.14
N GLU A 316 12.84 -4.58 37.83
CA GLU A 316 12.75 -5.96 37.29
C GLU A 316 11.86 -6.93 38.10
N SER A 317 11.54 -6.59 39.36
CA SER A 317 10.68 -7.36 40.27
C SER A 317 9.18 -7.18 40.06
N VAL A 318 8.74 -6.14 39.34
CA VAL A 318 7.31 -5.93 39.05
C VAL A 318 6.92 -6.86 37.90
N ARG A 319 6.06 -7.84 38.19
CA ARG A 319 5.49 -8.70 37.14
C ARG A 319 4.79 -7.83 36.11
N TYR A 320 5.08 -8.05 34.83
CA TYR A 320 4.32 -7.47 33.75
C TYR A 320 2.84 -7.80 33.97
N HIS A 321 2.01 -6.78 34.19
CA HIS A 321 0.62 -6.98 34.56
C HIS A 321 -0.28 -6.08 33.72
N GLY A 322 -1.40 -6.61 33.24
CA GLY A 322 -2.36 -5.83 32.47
C GLY A 322 -3.13 -6.70 31.49
N PRO A 323 -3.93 -6.09 30.60
CA PRO A 323 -4.65 -6.82 29.58
C PRO A 323 -3.66 -7.49 28.59
N PRO A 324 -3.80 -8.80 28.30
CA PRO A 324 -2.83 -9.53 27.48
C PRO A 324 -2.70 -9.00 26.05
N GLN A 325 -3.76 -8.38 25.50
CA GLN A 325 -3.73 -7.71 24.21
C GLN A 325 -2.78 -6.50 24.20
N VAL A 326 -2.74 -5.74 25.30
CA VAL A 326 -1.90 -4.55 25.45
C VAL A 326 -0.45 -4.96 25.69
N MET A 327 -0.22 -5.96 26.54
CA MET A 327 1.12 -6.53 26.76
C MET A 327 1.71 -7.05 25.44
N PHE A 328 0.94 -7.82 24.67
CA PHE A 328 1.36 -8.27 23.35
C PHE A 328 1.66 -7.11 22.38
N ALA A 329 0.92 -6.01 22.46
CA ALA A 329 1.19 -4.81 21.66
C ALA A 329 2.48 -4.11 22.07
N TYR A 330 2.77 -4.02 23.36
CA TYR A 330 4.02 -3.48 23.88
C TYR A 330 5.23 -4.32 23.45
N LEU A 331 5.15 -5.65 23.56
CA LEU A 331 6.24 -6.54 23.12
C LEU A 331 6.57 -6.34 21.62
N LYS A 332 5.55 -6.17 20.76
CA LYS A 332 5.76 -5.85 19.34
C LYS A 332 6.42 -4.49 19.12
N TYR A 333 6.14 -3.51 19.99
CA TYR A 333 6.79 -2.21 19.99
C TYR A 333 8.27 -2.36 20.38
N GLN A 334 8.57 -3.06 21.49
CA GLN A 334 9.93 -3.32 21.95
C GLN A 334 10.77 -4.04 20.89
N TRP A 335 10.20 -5.05 20.23
CA TRP A 335 10.84 -5.74 19.10
C TRP A 335 11.16 -4.80 17.93
N SER A 336 10.31 -3.80 17.66
CA SER A 336 10.49 -2.86 16.54
C SER A 336 11.56 -1.81 16.76
N LEU A 337 12.08 -1.66 17.99
CA LEU A 337 13.20 -0.76 18.29
C LEU A 337 14.51 -1.22 17.63
N GLY A 338 14.61 -2.52 17.30
CA GLY A 338 15.73 -3.06 16.53
C GLY A 338 16.98 -3.40 17.33
N GLU A 339 17.05 -3.00 18.60
CA GLU A 339 18.14 -3.36 19.52
C GLU A 339 18.10 -4.85 19.86
N ASP A 340 19.22 -5.57 19.68
CA ASP A 340 19.26 -7.03 19.85
C ASP A 340 18.96 -7.47 21.29
N LEU A 341 19.42 -6.71 22.29
CA LEU A 341 19.12 -6.99 23.70
C LEU A 341 17.60 -6.90 23.95
N LYS A 342 16.97 -5.80 23.52
CA LYS A 342 15.52 -5.59 23.66
C LYS A 342 14.70 -6.62 22.88
N ARG A 343 15.20 -7.12 21.74
CA ARG A 343 14.56 -8.22 21.01
C ARG A 343 14.57 -9.53 21.79
N LYS A 344 15.71 -9.88 22.42
CA LYS A 344 15.82 -11.08 23.27
C LYS A 344 14.95 -10.98 24.52
N GLU A 345 14.92 -9.82 25.16
CA GLU A 345 14.02 -9.54 26.30
C GLU A 345 12.55 -9.66 25.90
N ALA A 346 12.15 -9.00 24.81
CA ALA A 346 10.78 -9.08 24.29
C ALA A 346 10.39 -10.51 23.95
N PHE A 347 11.31 -11.30 23.39
CA PHE A 347 11.11 -12.71 23.08
C PHE A 347 10.91 -13.55 24.36
N ALA A 348 11.79 -13.43 25.35
CA ALA A 348 11.66 -14.14 26.63
C ALA A 348 10.34 -13.81 27.34
N ARG A 349 9.91 -12.54 27.28
CA ARG A 349 8.60 -12.12 27.81
C ARG A 349 7.43 -12.65 27.00
N LEU A 350 7.56 -12.76 25.67
CA LEU A 350 6.53 -13.37 24.82
C LEU A 350 6.34 -14.87 25.14
N GLN A 351 7.42 -15.58 25.46
CA GLN A 351 7.34 -16.98 25.92
C GLN A 351 6.54 -17.11 27.22
N ASN A 352 6.83 -16.24 28.21
CA ASN A 352 6.08 -16.19 29.47
C ASN A 352 4.59 -15.88 29.22
N LEU A 353 4.29 -14.89 28.38
CA LEU A 353 2.90 -14.55 28.02
C LEU A 353 2.18 -15.72 27.35
N ALA A 354 2.86 -16.49 26.50
CA ALA A 354 2.29 -17.68 25.86
C ALA A 354 1.93 -18.77 26.89
N LEU A 355 2.76 -18.96 27.93
CA LEU A 355 2.51 -19.91 29.03
C LEU A 355 1.35 -19.46 29.93
N GLU A 356 1.29 -18.17 30.27
CA GLU A 356 0.18 -17.60 31.05
C GLU A 356 -1.17 -17.72 30.32
N LEU A 357 -1.17 -17.47 29.01
CA LEU A 357 -2.38 -17.60 28.20
C LEU A 357 -2.79 -19.06 27.98
N SER A 358 -1.84 -19.99 27.83
CA SER A 358 -2.17 -21.42 27.65
C SER A 358 -2.76 -22.04 28.92
N THR A 359 -2.21 -21.69 30.09
CA THR A 359 -2.74 -22.11 31.41
C THR A 359 -4.08 -21.47 31.75
N SER A 360 -4.33 -20.23 31.31
CA SER A 360 -5.64 -19.58 31.49
C SER A 360 -6.71 -20.19 30.57
N THR A 361 -6.32 -20.60 29.35
CA THR A 361 -7.24 -21.18 28.37
C THR A 361 -7.71 -22.58 28.80
N SER A 362 -6.86 -23.39 29.44
CA SER A 362 -7.27 -24.71 29.95
C SER A 362 -8.32 -24.63 31.07
N ILE A 363 -8.32 -23.54 31.86
CA ILE A 363 -9.31 -23.29 32.92
C ILE A 363 -10.63 -22.75 32.33
N GLN A 364 -10.56 -21.87 31.32
CA GLN A 364 -11.76 -21.30 30.68
C GLN A 364 -12.53 -22.30 29.82
N VAL A 365 -11.86 -23.28 29.18
CA VAL A 365 -12.54 -24.34 28.41
C VAL A 365 -13.42 -25.23 29.31
N ALA A 366 -13.11 -25.36 30.60
CA ALA A 366 -13.95 -26.08 31.55
C ALA A 366 -15.23 -25.31 31.96
N GLN A 367 -15.28 -23.98 31.77
CA GLN A 367 -16.41 -23.12 32.16
C GLN A 367 -17.19 -22.54 30.95
N ALA A 368 -16.59 -22.49 29.76
CA ALA A 368 -17.15 -21.87 28.56
C ALA A 368 -18.16 -22.74 27.79
N SER A 369 -18.46 -23.97 28.24
CA SER A 369 -19.49 -24.83 27.63
C SER A 369 -20.93 -24.32 27.79
N LEU A 370 -21.14 -23.13 28.36
CA LEU A 370 -22.47 -22.61 28.71
C LEU A 370 -22.93 -21.37 27.93
N MET A 371 -22.13 -20.76 27.03
CA MET A 371 -22.61 -19.60 26.24
C MET A 371 -22.06 -19.57 24.80
N PRO A 372 -22.92 -19.60 23.76
CA PRO A 372 -22.52 -19.41 22.36
C PRO A 372 -22.44 -17.91 22.06
N GLY A 373 -21.26 -17.31 22.26
CA GLY A 373 -20.97 -15.93 21.89
C GLY A 373 -20.14 -15.85 20.60
N ASN A 374 -20.64 -15.13 19.59
CA ASN A 374 -19.97 -14.81 18.32
C ASN A 374 -18.48 -14.43 18.48
N SER A 375 -17.55 -15.35 18.22
CA SER A 375 -16.12 -15.04 18.10
C SER A 375 -15.63 -15.32 16.67
N SER A 376 -15.97 -14.43 15.75
CA SER A 376 -15.33 -14.36 14.42
C SER A 376 -13.87 -13.85 14.49
N SER A 377 -13.40 -13.48 15.68
CA SER A 377 -12.04 -12.99 15.93
C SER A 377 -11.06 -14.14 16.21
N ILE A 378 -9.89 -14.08 15.57
CA ILE A 378 -8.82 -15.06 15.75
C ILE A 378 -8.31 -15.00 17.21
N PRO A 379 -8.19 -16.15 17.91
CA PRO A 379 -7.74 -16.17 19.30
C PRO A 379 -6.39 -15.48 19.51
N LEU A 380 -6.26 -14.71 20.60
CA LEU A 380 -5.03 -13.99 20.92
C LEU A 380 -3.83 -14.93 21.03
N ILE A 381 -4.03 -16.11 21.63
CA ILE A 381 -3.00 -17.14 21.78
C ILE A 381 -2.41 -17.58 20.44
N ALA A 382 -3.23 -17.72 19.40
CA ALA A 382 -2.76 -18.06 18.06
C ALA A 382 -1.82 -16.97 17.50
N ARG A 383 -2.16 -15.70 17.75
CA ARG A 383 -1.35 -14.54 17.32
C ARG A 383 -0.04 -14.45 18.06
N VAL A 384 -0.03 -14.81 19.35
CA VAL A 384 1.17 -14.90 20.18
C VAL A 384 2.10 -16.00 19.68
N TYR A 385 1.60 -17.22 19.48
CA TYR A 385 2.39 -18.34 18.96
C TYR A 385 2.97 -18.06 17.57
N LEU A 386 2.20 -17.43 16.67
CA LEU A 386 2.72 -17.04 15.37
C LEU A 386 3.91 -16.08 15.50
N LYS A 387 3.79 -15.08 16.38
CA LYS A 387 4.87 -14.11 16.61
C LYS A 387 6.07 -14.74 17.30
N LEU A 388 5.85 -15.68 18.21
CA LEU A 388 6.90 -16.42 18.88
C LEU A 388 7.76 -17.19 17.86
N GLY A 389 7.12 -17.93 16.95
CA GLY A 389 7.84 -18.61 15.86
C GLY A 389 8.55 -17.65 14.90
N GLU A 390 7.91 -16.54 14.52
CA GLU A 390 8.55 -15.53 13.66
C GLU A 390 9.78 -14.88 14.32
N TRP A 391 9.73 -14.60 15.62
CA TRP A 391 10.82 -13.97 16.35
C TRP A 391 11.95 -14.95 16.62
N GLN A 392 11.63 -16.19 16.99
CA GLN A 392 12.64 -17.22 17.18
C GLN A 392 13.40 -17.50 15.88
N TRP A 393 12.68 -17.62 14.75
CA TRP A 393 13.31 -17.79 13.44
C TRP A 393 14.16 -16.58 13.02
N ALA A 394 13.77 -15.36 13.43
CA ALA A 394 14.55 -14.15 13.17
C ALA A 394 15.81 -14.04 14.06
N LEU A 395 15.76 -14.52 15.31
CA LEU A 395 16.93 -14.56 16.21
C LEU A 395 17.93 -15.64 15.81
N PHE A 396 17.44 -16.77 15.32
CA PHE A 396 18.25 -17.92 14.93
C PHE A 396 18.03 -18.23 13.44
N PRO A 397 18.66 -17.46 12.53
CA PRO A 397 18.49 -17.66 11.08
C PRO A 397 19.19 -18.93 10.58
N VAL A 398 20.21 -19.41 11.30
CA VAL A 398 20.84 -20.70 11.02
C VAL A 398 19.91 -21.79 11.56
N LEU A 399 19.39 -22.59 10.64
CA LEU A 399 18.58 -23.75 10.97
C LEU A 399 19.53 -24.89 11.37
N ASP A 400 19.42 -25.34 12.61
CA ASP A 400 20.05 -26.56 13.12
C ASP A 400 18.95 -27.46 13.68
N ASP A 401 19.22 -28.74 13.89
CA ASP A 401 18.19 -29.70 14.27
C ASP A 401 17.49 -29.29 15.58
N GLU A 402 18.23 -28.73 16.53
CA GLU A 402 17.69 -28.20 17.79
C GLU A 402 16.77 -26.99 17.56
N THR A 403 17.21 -25.99 16.79
CA THR A 403 16.40 -24.78 16.54
C THR A 403 15.13 -25.09 15.76
N ILE A 404 15.18 -26.07 14.85
CA ILE A 404 14.00 -26.55 14.12
C ILE A 404 12.97 -27.17 15.08
N GLN A 405 13.42 -28.03 16.00
CA GLN A 405 12.54 -28.68 16.98
C GLN A 405 11.91 -27.70 17.96
N GLU A 406 12.56 -26.57 18.25
CA GLU A 406 12.00 -25.54 19.11
C GLU A 406 11.01 -24.60 18.40
N ILE A 407 11.27 -24.25 17.12
CA ILE A 407 10.42 -23.32 16.34
C ILE A 407 9.13 -24.01 15.86
N LEU A 408 9.22 -25.27 15.46
CA LEU A 408 8.11 -26.01 14.86
C LEU A 408 6.85 -26.06 15.76
N PRO A 409 6.94 -26.32 17.08
CA PRO A 409 5.80 -26.27 17.99
C PRO A 409 5.09 -24.91 18.00
N ALA A 410 5.83 -23.80 17.89
CA ALA A 410 5.25 -22.46 17.90
C ALA A 410 4.32 -22.26 16.68
N PHE A 411 4.79 -22.58 15.47
CA PHE A 411 3.95 -22.48 14.28
C PHE A 411 2.83 -23.52 14.27
N ARG A 412 3.05 -24.72 14.83
CA ARG A 412 2.02 -25.78 14.93
C ARG A 412 0.88 -25.36 15.87
N ASN A 413 1.22 -24.80 17.02
CA ASN A 413 0.23 -24.32 17.98
C ASN A 413 -0.51 -23.11 17.42
N ALA A 414 0.16 -22.25 16.64
CA ALA A 414 -0.49 -21.13 15.96
C ALA A 414 -1.58 -21.59 14.98
N THR A 415 -1.35 -22.66 14.21
CA THR A 415 -2.35 -23.19 13.27
C THR A 415 -3.50 -23.90 13.99
N HIS A 416 -3.20 -24.72 15.01
CA HIS A 416 -4.22 -25.41 15.81
C HIS A 416 -5.14 -24.45 16.56
N CYS A 417 -4.58 -23.46 17.26
CA CYS A 417 -5.37 -22.47 17.99
C CYS A 417 -6.20 -21.56 17.07
N ALA A 418 -5.89 -21.50 15.78
CA ALA A 418 -6.61 -20.67 14.81
C ALA A 418 -7.83 -21.38 14.17
N ASN A 419 -8.18 -22.60 14.62
CA ASN A 419 -9.32 -23.40 14.14
C ASN A 419 -9.41 -23.46 12.60
N ASN A 420 -8.25 -23.55 11.92
CA ASN A 420 -8.13 -23.64 10.47
C ASN A 420 -8.72 -22.48 9.65
N LYS A 421 -8.95 -21.30 10.25
CA LYS A 421 -9.53 -20.13 9.53
C LYS A 421 -8.52 -19.03 9.20
N TRP A 422 -7.29 -19.13 9.72
CA TRP A 422 -6.31 -18.05 9.60
C TRP A 422 -5.24 -18.33 8.55
N ALA A 423 -5.40 -17.75 7.35
CA ALA A 423 -4.48 -17.92 6.22
C ALA A 423 -3.03 -17.60 6.58
N LYS A 424 -2.79 -16.49 7.29
CA LYS A 424 -1.43 -16.04 7.63
C LYS A 424 -0.64 -17.04 8.49
N ALA A 425 -1.31 -17.76 9.40
CA ALA A 425 -0.63 -18.78 10.20
C ALA A 425 -0.21 -19.97 9.34
N TRP A 426 -1.11 -20.44 8.48
CA TRP A 426 -0.83 -21.52 7.54
C TRP A 426 0.25 -21.17 6.52
N HIS A 427 0.25 -19.92 6.03
CA HIS A 427 1.29 -19.39 5.18
C HIS A 427 2.68 -19.45 5.86
N LYS A 428 2.78 -18.99 7.11
CA LYS A 428 4.05 -19.01 7.86
C LYS A 428 4.49 -20.43 8.22
N TRP A 429 3.55 -21.31 8.56
CA TRP A 429 3.80 -22.73 8.72
C TRP A 429 4.41 -23.33 7.44
N ALA A 430 3.79 -23.08 6.28
CA ALA A 430 4.25 -23.60 5.00
C ALA A 430 5.63 -23.06 4.60
N LEU A 431 5.86 -21.76 4.81
CA LEU A 431 7.15 -21.11 4.59
C LEU A 431 8.27 -21.72 5.43
N PHE A 432 8.02 -21.91 6.72
CA PHE A 432 9.02 -22.49 7.62
C PHE A 432 9.36 -23.93 7.21
N ASN A 433 8.35 -24.77 6.95
CA ASN A 433 8.58 -26.14 6.47
C ASN A 433 9.31 -26.18 5.12
N THR A 434 9.07 -25.22 4.22
CA THR A 434 9.81 -25.11 2.95
C THR A 434 11.29 -24.79 3.19
N ALA A 435 11.59 -23.89 4.14
CA ALA A 435 12.97 -23.56 4.51
C ALA A 435 13.70 -24.75 5.15
N VAL A 436 13.04 -25.46 6.06
CA VAL A 436 13.55 -26.68 6.71
C VAL A 436 13.82 -27.79 5.70
N MET A 437 12.89 -28.02 4.76
CA MET A 437 13.08 -28.97 3.66
C MET A 437 14.31 -28.62 2.82
N SER A 438 14.48 -27.34 2.45
CA SER A 438 15.64 -26.90 1.66
C SER A 438 16.95 -27.16 2.38
N HIS A 439 16.97 -26.94 3.69
CA HIS A 439 18.14 -27.17 4.54
C HIS A 439 18.54 -28.66 4.59
N TYR A 440 17.60 -29.57 4.86
CA TYR A 440 17.89 -31.01 4.86
C TYR A 440 18.25 -31.56 3.48
N THR A 441 17.68 -30.98 2.42
CA THR A 441 18.02 -31.33 1.04
C THR A 441 19.48 -30.98 0.73
N LEU A 442 19.94 -29.81 1.14
CA LEU A 442 21.34 -29.37 0.96
C LEU A 442 22.33 -30.20 1.80
N ARG A 443 21.91 -30.68 2.98
CA ARG A 443 22.72 -31.57 3.83
C ARG A 443 22.73 -33.04 3.38
N GLY A 444 21.99 -33.41 2.34
CA GLY A 444 21.97 -34.76 1.78
C GLY A 444 21.04 -35.75 2.50
N TYR A 445 20.02 -35.25 3.22
CA TYR A 445 19.02 -36.08 3.93
C TYR A 445 17.62 -35.99 3.28
N PRO A 446 17.42 -36.56 2.07
CA PRO A 446 16.17 -36.40 1.31
C PRO A 446 14.95 -37.07 1.97
N ASN A 447 15.16 -38.15 2.74
CA ASN A 447 14.07 -38.85 3.42
C ASN A 447 13.45 -38.01 4.53
N VAL A 448 14.28 -37.26 5.27
CA VAL A 448 13.82 -36.33 6.31
C VAL A 448 13.15 -35.12 5.65
N ALA A 449 13.71 -34.60 4.56
CA ALA A 449 13.13 -33.50 3.81
C ALA A 449 11.71 -33.81 3.32
N ALA A 450 11.42 -35.05 2.90
CA ALA A 450 10.09 -35.46 2.41
C ALA A 450 8.95 -35.22 3.42
N GLN A 451 9.19 -35.44 4.71
CA GLN A 451 8.20 -35.19 5.76
C GLN A 451 7.82 -33.71 5.83
N TYR A 452 8.81 -32.83 5.70
CA TYR A 452 8.62 -31.38 5.67
C TYR A 452 7.98 -30.90 4.36
N VAL A 453 8.19 -31.60 3.24
CA VAL A 453 7.44 -31.34 1.98
C VAL A 453 5.94 -31.54 2.22
N VAL A 454 5.55 -32.67 2.83
CA VAL A 454 4.13 -32.97 3.10
C VAL A 454 3.50 -31.90 4.00
N ALA A 455 4.20 -31.49 5.05
CA ALA A 455 3.76 -30.42 5.95
C ALA A 455 3.65 -29.05 5.24
N ALA A 456 4.59 -28.72 4.36
CA ALA A 456 4.57 -27.49 3.57
C ALA A 456 3.41 -27.47 2.57
N VAL A 457 3.23 -28.55 1.81
CA VAL A 457 2.13 -28.73 0.84
C VAL A 457 0.79 -28.59 1.54
N THR A 458 0.59 -29.31 2.65
CA THR A 458 -0.63 -29.22 3.46
C THR A 458 -0.87 -27.79 3.95
N GLY A 459 0.19 -27.10 4.40
CA GLY A 459 0.12 -25.71 4.84
C GLY A 459 -0.30 -24.74 3.74
N TYR A 460 0.29 -24.84 2.54
CA TYR A 460 -0.09 -23.98 1.42
C TYR A 460 -1.54 -24.19 1.01
N PHE A 461 -2.04 -25.43 0.95
CA PHE A 461 -3.45 -25.68 0.65
C PHE A 461 -4.40 -25.03 1.65
N HIS A 462 -4.11 -25.13 2.96
CA HIS A 462 -4.92 -24.46 3.98
C HIS A 462 -4.82 -22.93 3.89
N SER A 463 -3.62 -22.39 3.63
CA SER A 463 -3.42 -20.95 3.41
C SER A 463 -4.29 -20.44 2.26
N ILE A 464 -4.23 -21.13 1.12
CA ILE A 464 -4.98 -20.79 -0.10
C ILE A 464 -6.49 -20.91 0.13
N ALA A 465 -6.94 -22.00 0.77
CA ALA A 465 -8.35 -22.21 1.08
C ALA A 465 -8.90 -21.13 2.04
N CYS A 466 -8.12 -20.72 3.03
CA CYS A 466 -8.51 -19.63 3.94
C CYS A 466 -8.52 -18.27 3.22
N ALA A 467 -7.53 -18.00 2.37
CA ALA A 467 -7.40 -16.73 1.65
C ALA A 467 -8.57 -16.52 0.67
N ALA A 468 -8.97 -17.58 -0.05
CA ALA A 468 -10.11 -17.55 -0.96
C ALA A 468 -11.42 -17.11 -0.27
N ASN A 469 -11.56 -17.36 1.03
CA ASN A 469 -12.74 -16.99 1.82
C ASN A 469 -12.65 -15.60 2.47
N ALA A 470 -11.46 -14.98 2.55
CA ALA A 470 -11.20 -13.83 3.43
C ALA A 470 -11.14 -12.46 2.75
N LYS A 471 -10.85 -12.40 1.43
CA LYS A 471 -10.93 -11.26 0.47
C LYS A 471 -9.75 -11.31 -0.49
N GLY A 472 -10.03 -11.48 -1.79
CA GLY A 472 -9.10 -11.27 -2.90
C GLY A 472 -8.20 -12.47 -3.24
N VAL A 473 -8.13 -12.82 -4.53
CA VAL A 473 -7.30 -13.92 -5.06
C VAL A 473 -5.81 -13.55 -5.09
N ASP A 474 -5.48 -12.25 -5.13
CA ASP A 474 -4.12 -11.73 -5.35
C ASP A 474 -3.14 -12.06 -4.22
N ASP A 475 -3.60 -12.10 -2.96
CA ASP A 475 -2.75 -12.47 -1.81
C ASP A 475 -2.39 -13.98 -1.80
N SER A 476 -3.15 -14.81 -2.53
CA SER A 476 -2.93 -16.27 -2.58
C SER A 476 -2.00 -16.71 -3.72
N LEU A 477 -1.73 -15.86 -4.72
CA LEU A 477 -0.94 -16.23 -5.90
C LEU A 477 0.46 -16.71 -5.54
N GLN A 478 1.12 -16.03 -4.60
CA GLN A 478 2.46 -16.42 -4.15
C GLN A 478 2.48 -17.83 -3.56
N ASP A 479 1.45 -18.18 -2.78
CA ASP A 479 1.33 -19.50 -2.15
C ASP A 479 1.02 -20.58 -3.19
N ILE A 480 0.17 -20.27 -4.17
CA ILE A 480 -0.12 -21.19 -5.28
C ILE A 480 1.15 -21.48 -6.08
N LEU A 481 1.93 -20.45 -6.43
CA LEU A 481 3.17 -20.65 -7.20
C LEU A 481 4.20 -21.48 -6.43
N ARG A 482 4.37 -21.25 -5.12
CA ARG A 482 5.24 -22.07 -4.26
C ARG A 482 4.76 -23.51 -4.16
N LEU A 483 3.45 -23.71 -4.03
CA LEU A 483 2.83 -25.03 -4.06
C LEU A 483 3.10 -25.75 -5.38
N LEU A 484 2.97 -25.07 -6.53
CA LEU A 484 3.31 -25.64 -7.84
C LEU A 484 4.78 -26.04 -7.92
N THR A 485 5.69 -25.23 -7.38
CA THR A 485 7.12 -25.59 -7.30
C THR A 485 7.34 -26.87 -6.50
N LEU A 486 6.73 -26.99 -5.31
CA LEU A 486 6.84 -28.21 -4.50
C LEU A 486 6.22 -29.42 -5.20
N TRP A 487 5.07 -29.23 -5.85
CA TRP A 487 4.40 -30.28 -6.60
C TRP A 487 5.24 -30.80 -7.76
N PHE A 488 5.78 -29.92 -8.60
CA PHE A 488 6.53 -30.35 -9.78
C PHE A 488 7.90 -30.95 -9.43
N ASN A 489 8.51 -30.54 -8.32
CA ASN A 489 9.82 -31.04 -7.91
C ASN A 489 9.74 -32.31 -7.05
N HIS A 490 8.74 -32.43 -6.16
CA HIS A 490 8.64 -33.50 -5.17
C HIS A 490 7.37 -34.36 -5.29
N GLY A 491 6.50 -34.10 -6.27
CA GLY A 491 5.25 -34.85 -6.47
C GLY A 491 5.42 -36.30 -6.90
N ALA A 492 6.65 -36.77 -7.10
CA ALA A 492 6.99 -38.18 -7.33
C ALA A 492 6.75 -39.06 -6.09
N THR A 493 6.90 -38.47 -4.90
CA THR A 493 6.86 -39.20 -3.64
C THR A 493 5.42 -39.51 -3.25
N ALA A 494 5.13 -40.77 -2.90
CA ALA A 494 3.77 -41.24 -2.61
C ALA A 494 3.06 -40.43 -1.51
N GLU A 495 3.78 -40.07 -0.44
CA GLU A 495 3.22 -39.24 0.65
C GLU A 495 2.81 -37.85 0.17
N VAL A 496 3.62 -37.24 -0.69
CA VAL A 496 3.35 -35.92 -1.28
C VAL A 496 2.18 -36.00 -2.25
N GLN A 497 2.10 -37.06 -3.06
CA GLN A 497 0.97 -37.31 -3.97
C GLN A 497 -0.36 -37.41 -3.21
N MET A 498 -0.39 -38.17 -2.10
CA MET A 498 -1.58 -38.26 -1.24
C MET A 498 -1.96 -36.91 -0.64
N ALA A 499 -0.98 -36.13 -0.18
CA ALA A 499 -1.21 -34.79 0.35
C ALA A 499 -1.76 -33.83 -0.73
N LEU A 500 -1.24 -33.89 -1.95
CA LEU A 500 -1.73 -33.13 -3.11
C LEU A 500 -3.18 -33.48 -3.47
N GLN A 501 -3.51 -34.78 -3.54
CA GLN A 501 -4.89 -35.23 -3.83
C GLN A 501 -5.89 -34.72 -2.79
N ARG A 502 -5.55 -34.81 -1.50
CA ARG A 502 -6.37 -34.25 -0.41
C ARG A 502 -6.45 -32.72 -0.48
N GLY A 503 -5.35 -32.06 -0.85
CA GLY A 503 -5.30 -30.62 -0.97
C GLY A 503 -6.15 -30.07 -2.12
N PHE A 504 -6.18 -30.75 -3.27
CA PHE A 504 -6.98 -30.33 -4.41
C PHE A 504 -8.48 -30.33 -4.12
N SER A 505 -8.98 -31.15 -3.19
CA SER A 505 -10.40 -31.11 -2.78
C SER A 505 -10.72 -29.95 -1.83
N LEU A 506 -9.73 -29.44 -1.09
CA LEU A 506 -9.91 -28.32 -0.14
C LEU A 506 -10.00 -26.94 -0.81
N VAL A 507 -9.34 -26.76 -1.96
CA VAL A 507 -9.26 -25.46 -2.66
C VAL A 507 -10.34 -25.35 -3.74
N ASN A 508 -10.99 -24.18 -3.81
CA ASN A 508 -11.98 -23.88 -4.83
C ASN A 508 -11.36 -23.94 -6.24
N ILE A 509 -12.10 -24.49 -7.22
CA ILE A 509 -11.67 -24.63 -8.60
C ILE A 509 -11.29 -23.28 -9.25
N ASN A 510 -11.98 -22.19 -8.87
CA ASN A 510 -11.72 -20.83 -9.37
C ASN A 510 -10.29 -20.36 -9.10
N THR A 511 -9.68 -20.81 -8.00
CA THR A 511 -8.34 -20.38 -7.58
C THR A 511 -7.26 -20.85 -8.56
N TRP A 512 -7.49 -21.96 -9.27
CA TRP A 512 -6.53 -22.51 -10.23
C TRP A 512 -6.51 -21.78 -11.57
N LEU A 513 -7.55 -20.98 -11.87
CA LEU A 513 -7.68 -20.30 -13.16
C LEU A 513 -6.51 -19.33 -13.42
N VAL A 514 -6.03 -18.65 -12.37
CA VAL A 514 -4.92 -17.68 -12.46
C VAL A 514 -3.59 -18.36 -12.82
N VAL A 515 -3.44 -19.65 -12.50
CA VAL A 515 -2.20 -20.41 -12.72
C VAL A 515 -2.31 -21.49 -13.80
N LEU A 516 -3.38 -21.45 -14.60
CA LEU A 516 -3.59 -22.36 -15.73
C LEU A 516 -2.39 -22.42 -16.69
N PRO A 517 -1.77 -21.28 -17.10
CA PRO A 517 -0.61 -21.31 -17.99
C PRO A 517 0.56 -22.13 -17.42
N GLN A 518 0.84 -22.01 -16.12
CA GLN A 518 1.92 -22.71 -15.43
C GLN A 518 1.65 -24.21 -15.34
N ILE A 519 0.38 -24.61 -15.10
CA ILE A 519 -0.02 -26.02 -15.09
C ILE A 519 0.11 -26.63 -16.49
N ILE A 520 -0.43 -25.95 -17.52
CA ILE A 520 -0.41 -26.43 -18.90
C ILE A 520 1.02 -26.49 -19.45
N ALA A 521 1.91 -25.60 -19.03
CA ALA A 521 3.34 -25.68 -19.37
C ALA A 521 3.95 -27.04 -18.98
N ARG A 522 3.49 -27.66 -17.89
CA ARG A 522 4.00 -28.94 -17.37
C ARG A 522 3.13 -30.17 -17.68
N ILE A 523 2.13 -30.06 -18.57
CA ILE A 523 1.23 -31.17 -18.95
C ILE A 523 1.94 -32.45 -19.45
N HIS A 524 3.17 -32.31 -19.95
CA HIS A 524 3.99 -33.38 -20.52
C HIS A 524 5.14 -33.81 -19.61
N SER A 525 4.96 -33.69 -18.29
CA SER A 525 5.97 -34.13 -17.31
C SER A 525 6.38 -35.59 -17.54
N ASN A 526 7.68 -35.87 -17.38
CA ASN A 526 8.25 -37.21 -17.50
C ASN A 526 7.80 -38.11 -16.34
N ASN A 527 7.39 -37.53 -15.21
CA ASN A 527 6.90 -38.27 -14.06
C ASN A 527 5.42 -38.61 -14.22
N HIS A 528 5.10 -39.91 -14.23
CA HIS A 528 3.74 -40.42 -14.40
C HIS A 528 2.78 -39.91 -13.32
N ALA A 529 3.17 -39.98 -12.04
CA ALA A 529 2.32 -39.56 -10.92
C ALA A 529 1.97 -38.08 -11.00
N VAL A 530 2.95 -37.23 -11.33
CA VAL A 530 2.72 -35.78 -11.52
C VAL A 530 1.80 -35.52 -12.72
N ARG A 531 2.03 -36.22 -13.84
CA ARG A 531 1.22 -36.07 -15.05
C ARG A 531 -0.24 -36.46 -14.82
N GLU A 532 -0.51 -37.56 -14.12
CA GLU A 532 -1.87 -37.97 -13.77
C GLU A 532 -2.60 -36.94 -12.91
N LEU A 533 -1.92 -36.36 -11.91
CA LEU A 533 -2.48 -35.29 -11.09
C LEU A 533 -2.80 -34.04 -11.92
N ILE A 534 -1.91 -33.65 -12.84
CA ILE A 534 -2.14 -32.50 -13.74
C ILE A 534 -3.36 -32.75 -14.60
N GLN A 535 -3.43 -33.91 -15.26
CA GLN A 535 -4.56 -34.25 -16.13
C GLN A 535 -5.88 -34.29 -15.34
N SER A 536 -5.88 -34.92 -14.16
CA SER A 536 -7.06 -34.98 -13.28
C SER A 536 -7.54 -33.58 -12.87
N LEU A 537 -6.63 -32.70 -12.48
CA LEU A 537 -6.94 -31.31 -12.14
C LEU A 537 -7.48 -30.54 -13.35
N LEU A 538 -6.84 -30.63 -14.52
CA LEU A 538 -7.29 -29.95 -15.74
C LEU A 538 -8.66 -30.43 -16.19
N VAL A 539 -8.95 -31.73 -16.09
CA VAL A 539 -10.29 -32.26 -16.38
C VAL A 539 -11.32 -31.69 -15.41
N ARG A 540 -11.02 -31.63 -14.11
CA ARG A 540 -11.92 -31.02 -13.11
C ARG A 540 -12.16 -29.53 -13.37
N ILE A 541 -11.12 -28.79 -13.77
CA ILE A 541 -11.26 -27.39 -14.19
C ILE A 541 -12.12 -27.31 -15.45
N GLY A 542 -11.89 -28.18 -16.43
CA GLY A 542 -12.64 -28.22 -17.69
C GLY A 542 -14.13 -28.56 -17.53
N GLN A 543 -14.50 -29.33 -16.50
CA GLN A 543 -15.89 -29.59 -16.16
C GLN A 543 -16.60 -28.34 -15.59
N SER A 544 -15.89 -27.51 -14.81
CA SER A 544 -16.49 -26.32 -14.17
C SER A 544 -16.36 -25.05 -15.03
N HIS A 545 -15.22 -24.86 -15.69
CA HIS A 545 -14.86 -23.68 -16.48
C HIS A 545 -14.25 -24.07 -17.84
N PRO A 546 -15.00 -24.75 -18.71
CA PRO A 546 -14.46 -25.21 -20.00
C PRO A 546 -13.94 -24.04 -20.85
N GLN A 547 -14.61 -22.89 -20.84
CA GLN A 547 -14.23 -21.69 -21.59
C GLN A 547 -12.81 -21.18 -21.26
N ALA A 548 -12.44 -21.19 -19.98
CA ALA A 548 -11.12 -20.72 -19.54
C ALA A 548 -9.99 -21.67 -19.96
N LEU A 549 -10.31 -22.95 -20.16
CA LEU A 549 -9.34 -24.01 -20.42
C LEU A 549 -9.11 -24.26 -21.93
N MET A 550 -10.12 -24.03 -22.77
CA MET A 550 -10.07 -24.46 -24.18
C MET A 550 -8.95 -23.81 -24.98
N TYR A 551 -8.85 -22.48 -25.03
CA TYR A 551 -7.84 -21.82 -25.86
C TYR A 551 -6.40 -22.20 -25.45
N PRO A 552 -6.01 -22.19 -24.16
CA PRO A 552 -4.70 -22.67 -23.75
C PRO A 552 -4.40 -24.14 -24.12
N LEU A 553 -5.40 -25.03 -24.03
CA LEU A 553 -5.22 -26.44 -24.42
C LEU A 553 -5.14 -26.64 -25.94
N LEU A 554 -5.94 -25.91 -26.72
CA LEU A 554 -5.91 -25.99 -28.19
C LEU A 554 -4.56 -25.56 -28.74
N VAL A 555 -3.94 -24.53 -28.15
CA VAL A 555 -2.55 -24.15 -28.45
C VAL A 555 -1.59 -25.28 -28.11
N ALA A 556 -1.76 -25.95 -26.97
CA ALA A 556 -0.92 -27.09 -26.59
C ALA A 556 -1.08 -28.31 -27.53
N CYS A 557 -2.27 -28.52 -28.12
CA CYS A 557 -2.53 -29.58 -29.12
C CYS A 557 -1.79 -29.35 -30.45
N LYS A 558 -1.41 -28.11 -30.76
CA LYS A 558 -0.63 -27.76 -31.95
C LYS A 558 0.89 -27.71 -31.69
N SER A 559 1.35 -28.18 -30.53
CA SER A 559 2.77 -28.18 -30.19
C SER A 559 3.60 -29.14 -31.06
N ILE A 560 4.84 -28.73 -31.36
CA ILE A 560 5.87 -29.53 -32.05
C ILE A 560 6.22 -30.80 -31.23
N SER A 561 6.13 -30.73 -29.89
CA SER A 561 6.43 -31.87 -29.03
C SER A 561 5.29 -32.89 -29.04
N ASN A 562 5.56 -34.09 -29.56
CA ASN A 562 4.61 -35.20 -29.62
C ASN A 562 4.10 -35.65 -28.24
N LEU A 563 4.90 -35.50 -27.17
CA LEU A 563 4.45 -35.81 -25.80
C LEU A 563 3.43 -34.78 -25.31
N ARG A 564 3.71 -33.49 -25.54
CA ARG A 564 2.81 -32.38 -25.18
C ARG A 564 1.51 -32.41 -25.96
N LYS A 565 1.61 -32.66 -27.27
CA LYS A 565 0.45 -32.82 -28.15
C LYS A 565 -0.46 -33.95 -27.67
N ARG A 566 0.09 -35.16 -27.44
CA ARG A 566 -0.70 -36.31 -26.96
C ARG A 566 -1.37 -36.06 -25.61
N ALA A 567 -0.63 -35.52 -24.64
CA ALA A 567 -1.18 -35.23 -23.32
C ALA A 567 -2.27 -34.14 -23.35
N ALA A 568 -2.14 -33.14 -24.21
CA ALA A 568 -3.15 -32.10 -24.40
C ALA A 568 -4.43 -32.66 -25.06
N HIS A 569 -4.29 -33.45 -26.13
CA HIS A 569 -5.41 -34.13 -26.78
C HIS A 569 -6.18 -35.01 -25.81
N GLU A 570 -5.49 -35.80 -24.98
CA GLU A 570 -6.12 -36.65 -23.98
C GLU A 570 -7.01 -35.85 -23.00
N VAL A 571 -6.57 -34.67 -22.56
CA VAL A 571 -7.38 -33.81 -21.69
C VAL A 571 -8.56 -33.21 -22.46
N VAL A 572 -8.36 -32.74 -23.69
CA VAL A 572 -9.43 -32.21 -24.54
C VAL A 572 -10.51 -33.26 -24.79
N ASP A 573 -10.13 -34.50 -25.10
CA ASP A 573 -11.07 -35.60 -25.33
C ASP A 573 -11.90 -35.92 -24.09
N ARG A 574 -11.30 -35.88 -22.89
CA ARG A 574 -12.02 -36.04 -21.62
C ARG A 574 -12.97 -34.87 -21.35
N VAL A 575 -12.58 -33.63 -21.66
CA VAL A 575 -13.46 -32.45 -21.51
C VAL A 575 -14.59 -32.46 -22.55
N ARG A 576 -14.34 -33.00 -23.74
CA ARG A 576 -15.33 -33.16 -24.81
C ARG A 576 -16.51 -34.04 -24.40
N GLN A 577 -16.30 -35.01 -23.51
CA GLN A 577 -17.38 -35.83 -22.97
C GLN A 577 -18.42 -35.02 -22.18
N HIS A 578 -18.01 -33.90 -21.56
CA HIS A 578 -18.90 -33.02 -20.79
C HIS A 578 -19.38 -31.83 -21.63
N SER A 579 -18.48 -31.19 -22.38
CA SER A 579 -18.71 -29.90 -23.04
C SER A 579 -18.45 -29.96 -24.55
N GLY A 580 -18.85 -31.05 -25.21
CA GLY A 580 -18.47 -31.37 -26.60
C GLY A 580 -18.74 -30.26 -27.61
N VAL A 581 -19.92 -29.63 -27.55
CA VAL A 581 -20.29 -28.52 -28.46
C VAL A 581 -19.32 -27.35 -28.34
N LEU A 582 -18.94 -26.97 -27.12
CA LEU A 582 -17.99 -25.88 -26.89
C LEU A 582 -16.60 -26.24 -27.41
N VAL A 583 -16.15 -27.49 -27.20
CA VAL A 583 -14.86 -27.97 -27.71
C VAL A 583 -14.83 -27.87 -29.23
N ASP A 584 -15.88 -28.36 -29.89
CA ASP A 584 -15.96 -28.38 -31.35
C ASP A 584 -16.00 -26.95 -31.92
N GLN A 585 -16.78 -26.06 -31.32
CA GLN A 585 -16.82 -24.64 -31.68
C GLN A 585 -15.47 -23.95 -31.46
N ALA A 586 -14.83 -24.15 -30.31
CA ALA A 586 -13.54 -23.53 -30.00
C ALA A 586 -12.44 -24.04 -30.93
N GLN A 587 -12.46 -25.32 -31.29
CA GLN A 587 -11.53 -25.91 -32.23
C GLN A 587 -11.70 -25.33 -33.64
N LEU A 588 -12.95 -25.20 -34.12
CA LEU A 588 -13.25 -24.54 -35.39
C LEU A 588 -12.73 -23.10 -35.40
N VAL A 589 -13.09 -22.31 -34.38
CA VAL A 589 -12.65 -20.90 -34.28
C VAL A 589 -11.12 -20.80 -34.22
N SER A 590 -10.44 -21.66 -33.45
CA SER A 590 -8.98 -21.65 -33.37
C SER A 590 -8.31 -22.02 -34.70
N GLN A 591 -8.88 -22.96 -35.46
CA GLN A 591 -8.37 -23.32 -36.79
C GLN A 591 -8.55 -22.18 -37.78
N GLU A 592 -9.74 -21.59 -37.85
CA GLU A 592 -10.03 -20.50 -38.78
C GLU A 592 -9.29 -19.19 -38.41
N LEU A 593 -9.13 -18.87 -37.12
CA LEU A 593 -8.32 -17.71 -36.71
C LEU A 593 -6.85 -17.85 -37.12
N ILE A 594 -6.28 -19.05 -37.02
CA ILE A 594 -4.91 -19.31 -37.50
C ILE A 594 -4.84 -19.20 -39.03
N ARG A 595 -5.84 -19.70 -39.75
CA ARG A 595 -5.93 -19.61 -41.22
C ARG A 595 -6.08 -18.17 -41.72
N VAL A 596 -6.76 -17.31 -40.97
CA VAL A 596 -6.93 -15.88 -41.30
C VAL A 596 -5.71 -15.05 -40.89
N ALA A 597 -4.99 -15.45 -39.83
CA ALA A 597 -3.84 -14.72 -39.33
C ALA A 597 -2.62 -14.77 -40.28
N ILE A 598 -2.48 -15.84 -41.06
CA ILE A 598 -1.40 -15.98 -42.04
C ILE A 598 -1.98 -16.58 -43.32
N LEU A 599 -2.07 -15.74 -44.35
CA LEU A 599 -2.60 -16.15 -45.66
C LEU A 599 -1.53 -16.86 -46.47
N TRP A 600 -1.93 -17.72 -47.41
CA TRP A 600 -0.97 -18.51 -48.21
C TRP A 600 0.04 -17.65 -48.96
N HIS A 601 -0.36 -16.49 -49.50
CA HIS A 601 0.59 -15.59 -50.16
C HIS A 601 1.63 -15.03 -49.20
N GLU A 602 1.27 -14.74 -47.95
CA GLU A 602 2.21 -14.28 -46.91
C GLU A 602 3.17 -15.40 -46.54
N MET A 603 2.66 -16.62 -46.32
CA MET A 603 3.49 -17.80 -46.04
C MET A 603 4.49 -18.09 -47.16
N TRP A 604 4.02 -18.05 -48.41
CA TRP A 604 4.87 -18.28 -49.58
C TRP A 604 5.88 -17.14 -49.76
N HIS A 605 5.49 -15.89 -49.54
CA HIS A 605 6.41 -14.76 -49.66
C HIS A 605 7.53 -14.81 -48.61
N GLU A 606 7.20 -14.99 -47.33
CA GLU A 606 8.19 -15.10 -46.24
C GLU A 606 9.13 -16.30 -46.46
N ALA A 607 8.59 -17.45 -46.85
CA ALA A 607 9.40 -18.65 -47.10
C ALA A 607 10.29 -18.52 -48.33
N LEU A 608 9.83 -17.84 -49.40
CA LEU A 608 10.65 -17.57 -50.58
C LEU A 608 11.77 -16.57 -50.27
N GLU A 609 11.50 -15.55 -49.45
CA GLU A 609 12.56 -14.64 -48.97
C GLU A 609 13.62 -15.41 -48.16
N GLU A 610 13.21 -16.26 -47.21
CA GLU A 610 14.13 -17.07 -46.42
C GLU A 610 14.89 -18.10 -47.27
N ALA A 611 14.20 -18.76 -48.21
CA ALA A 611 14.82 -19.66 -49.18
C ALA A 611 15.86 -18.93 -50.05
N SER A 612 15.54 -17.72 -50.51
CA SER A 612 16.47 -16.90 -51.30
C SER A 612 17.70 -16.50 -50.49
N ARG A 613 17.53 -16.15 -49.21
CA ARG A 613 18.62 -15.82 -48.28
C ARG A 613 19.56 -17.02 -48.09
N LEU A 614 19.00 -18.21 -47.89
CA LEU A 614 19.75 -19.46 -47.74
C LEU A 614 20.50 -19.83 -49.01
N TYR A 615 19.88 -19.64 -50.18
CA TYR A 615 20.49 -19.99 -51.46
C TYR A 615 21.57 -18.99 -51.91
N PHE A 616 21.23 -17.70 -51.98
CA PHE A 616 22.14 -16.66 -52.49
C PHE A 616 23.14 -16.16 -51.44
N GLY A 617 22.76 -16.14 -50.16
CA GLY A 617 23.61 -15.62 -49.09
C GLY A 617 24.49 -16.69 -48.45
N GLU A 618 23.91 -17.82 -48.04
CA GLU A 618 24.62 -18.87 -47.28
C GLU A 618 25.07 -20.06 -48.15
N HIS A 619 24.67 -20.11 -49.44
CA HIS A 619 24.88 -21.24 -50.35
C HIS A 619 24.39 -22.59 -49.79
N ASN A 620 23.34 -22.55 -48.95
CA ASN A 620 22.77 -23.71 -48.28
C ASN A 620 21.52 -24.22 -49.03
N ILE A 621 21.74 -25.01 -50.08
CA ILE A 621 20.68 -25.53 -50.94
C ILE A 621 19.79 -26.54 -50.21
N GLU A 622 20.36 -27.37 -49.32
CA GLU A 622 19.59 -28.34 -48.55
C GLU A 622 18.65 -27.64 -47.55
N GLY A 623 19.13 -26.55 -46.92
CA GLY A 623 18.31 -25.70 -46.06
C GLY A 623 17.17 -25.03 -46.82
N MET A 624 17.46 -24.47 -47.99
CA MET A 624 16.46 -23.88 -48.88
C MET A 624 15.34 -24.88 -49.22
N LEU A 625 15.69 -26.11 -49.64
CA LEU A 625 14.70 -27.14 -49.97
C LEU A 625 13.85 -27.52 -48.76
N LYS A 626 14.44 -27.63 -47.56
CA LYS A 626 13.70 -27.93 -46.32
C LYS A 626 12.67 -26.85 -45.95
N VAL A 627 12.90 -25.60 -46.35
CA VAL A 627 11.94 -24.50 -46.13
C VAL A 627 10.76 -24.59 -47.10
N LEU A 628 11.02 -24.94 -48.37
CA LEU A 628 9.99 -24.94 -49.42
C LEU A 628 9.14 -26.23 -49.47
N GLU A 629 9.73 -27.40 -49.17
CA GLU A 629 9.08 -28.71 -49.26
C GLU A 629 7.72 -28.78 -48.50
N PRO A 630 7.59 -28.31 -47.24
CA PRO A 630 6.31 -28.30 -46.53
C PRO A 630 5.22 -27.41 -47.18
N LEU A 631 5.62 -26.36 -47.90
CA LEU A 631 4.67 -25.48 -48.59
C LEU A 631 4.14 -26.10 -49.88
N HIS A 632 4.98 -26.86 -50.59
CA HIS A 632 4.54 -27.64 -51.74
C HIS A 632 3.57 -28.76 -51.31
N GLU A 633 3.85 -29.45 -50.20
CA GLU A 633 2.91 -30.41 -49.61
C GLU A 633 1.57 -29.75 -49.24
N MET A 634 1.61 -28.56 -48.62
CA MET A 634 0.41 -27.78 -48.29
C MET A 634 -0.41 -27.41 -49.56
N LEU A 635 0.27 -27.04 -50.64
CA LEU A 635 -0.35 -26.67 -51.91
C LEU A 635 -1.03 -27.88 -52.59
N GLU A 636 -0.38 -29.05 -52.57
CA GLU A 636 -0.95 -30.29 -53.08
C GLU A 636 -2.13 -30.77 -52.24
N GLU A 637 -1.99 -30.80 -50.91
CA GLU A 637 -3.07 -31.18 -50.01
C GLU A 637 -4.28 -30.25 -50.15
N GLY A 638 -4.06 -28.94 -50.25
CA GLY A 638 -5.15 -27.98 -50.41
C GLY A 638 -5.84 -28.08 -51.77
N ALA A 639 -5.12 -28.41 -52.85
CA ALA A 639 -5.74 -28.67 -54.16
C ALA A 639 -6.68 -29.88 -54.14
N MET A 640 -6.42 -30.86 -53.27
CA MET A 640 -7.26 -32.06 -53.11
C MET A 640 -8.41 -31.87 -52.10
N ARG A 641 -8.39 -30.82 -51.26
CA ARG A 641 -9.40 -30.62 -50.21
C ARG A 641 -10.67 -29.92 -50.74
N PRO A 642 -11.87 -30.45 -50.45
CA PRO A 642 -13.14 -29.83 -50.88
C PRO A 642 -13.47 -28.53 -50.11
N ASN A 643 -12.89 -28.32 -48.92
CA ASN A 643 -13.19 -27.18 -48.03
C ASN A 643 -12.15 -26.03 -48.14
N THR A 644 -11.63 -25.77 -49.34
CA THR A 644 -10.74 -24.63 -49.60
C THR A 644 -11.49 -23.31 -49.59
N THR A 645 -10.89 -22.27 -49.02
CA THR A 645 -11.49 -20.92 -49.02
C THR A 645 -11.37 -20.30 -50.41
N ILE A 646 -12.19 -19.28 -50.67
CA ILE A 646 -12.17 -18.54 -51.95
C ILE A 646 -10.77 -17.95 -52.21
N LYS A 647 -10.09 -17.44 -51.17
CA LYS A 647 -8.75 -16.86 -51.29
C LYS A 647 -7.68 -17.89 -51.61
N GLU A 648 -7.72 -19.06 -50.98
CA GLU A 648 -6.79 -20.15 -51.29
C GLU A 648 -7.03 -20.71 -52.68
N ARG A 649 -8.29 -20.85 -53.09
CA ARG A 649 -8.64 -21.28 -54.45
C ARG A 649 -8.09 -20.30 -55.49
N ALA A 650 -8.26 -19.00 -55.27
CA ALA A 650 -7.70 -17.98 -56.16
C ALA A 650 -6.15 -18.05 -56.21
N PHE A 651 -5.48 -18.31 -55.08
CA PHE A 651 -4.03 -18.50 -55.06
C PHE A 651 -3.61 -19.75 -55.85
N ILE A 652 -4.32 -20.86 -55.67
CA ILE A 652 -4.09 -22.11 -56.41
C ILE A 652 -4.27 -21.87 -57.91
N GLU A 653 -5.37 -21.26 -58.32
CA GLU A 653 -5.67 -20.99 -59.72
C GLU A 653 -4.63 -20.07 -60.38
N ALA A 654 -4.10 -19.10 -59.64
CA ALA A 654 -3.11 -18.16 -60.16
C ALA A 654 -1.68 -18.73 -60.21
N TYR A 655 -1.21 -19.37 -59.14
CA TYR A 655 0.23 -19.65 -58.96
C TYR A 655 0.60 -21.13 -58.91
N ARG A 656 -0.36 -22.06 -58.78
CA ARG A 656 -0.05 -23.48 -58.54
C ARG A 656 0.78 -24.10 -59.67
N ARG A 657 0.48 -23.77 -60.93
CA ARG A 657 1.21 -24.33 -62.07
C ARG A 657 2.69 -23.95 -62.02
N GLU A 658 2.97 -22.66 -61.85
CA GLU A 658 4.34 -22.13 -61.81
C GLU A 658 5.12 -22.67 -60.60
N LEU A 659 4.48 -22.73 -59.43
CA LEU A 659 5.11 -23.29 -58.23
C LEU A 659 5.40 -24.79 -58.37
N LEU A 660 4.55 -25.56 -59.03
CA LEU A 660 4.80 -26.98 -59.27
C LEU A 660 5.94 -27.20 -60.29
N GLU A 661 5.98 -26.40 -61.36
CA GLU A 661 7.09 -26.44 -62.32
C GLU A 661 8.43 -26.11 -61.63
N ALA A 662 8.46 -25.08 -60.79
CA ALA A 662 9.64 -24.74 -59.99
C ALA A 662 10.04 -25.87 -59.01
N TYR A 663 9.06 -26.55 -58.41
CA TYR A 663 9.31 -27.68 -57.53
C TYR A 663 9.89 -28.90 -58.27
N GLU A 664 9.39 -29.16 -59.48
CA GLU A 664 9.93 -30.22 -60.34
C GLU A 664 11.40 -29.95 -60.70
N CYS A 665 11.74 -28.70 -61.00
CA CYS A 665 13.12 -28.26 -61.21
C CYS A 665 13.99 -28.50 -59.96
N CYS A 666 13.50 -28.11 -58.78
CA CYS A 666 14.15 -28.40 -57.49
C CYS A 666 14.37 -29.92 -57.26
N MET A 667 13.40 -30.75 -57.63
CA MET A 667 13.51 -32.20 -57.50
C MET A 667 14.43 -32.84 -58.55
N LYS A 668 14.50 -32.29 -59.77
CA LYS A 668 15.49 -32.69 -60.79
C LYS A 668 16.89 -32.34 -60.34
N TYR A 669 17.10 -31.19 -59.73
CA TYR A 669 18.37 -30.85 -59.10
C TYR A 669 18.76 -31.87 -58.02
N LYS A 670 17.85 -32.21 -57.10
CA LYS A 670 18.10 -33.23 -56.04
C LYS A 670 18.53 -34.59 -56.60
N ARG A 671 18.13 -34.92 -57.84
CA ARG A 671 18.50 -36.16 -58.55
C ARG A 671 19.78 -36.04 -59.39
N THR A 672 20.04 -34.89 -60.00
CA THR A 672 21.09 -34.71 -61.02
C THR A 672 22.30 -33.91 -60.55
N GLY A 673 22.15 -33.08 -59.50
CA GLY A 673 23.18 -32.19 -58.97
C GLY A 673 23.58 -31.04 -59.90
N LYS A 674 22.80 -30.72 -60.94
CA LYS A 674 23.15 -29.71 -61.94
C LYS A 674 22.53 -28.35 -61.61
N ASP A 675 23.37 -27.34 -61.35
CA ASP A 675 22.94 -25.98 -60.98
C ASP A 675 22.05 -25.28 -62.03
N ALA A 676 22.14 -25.69 -63.30
CA ALA A 676 21.27 -25.20 -64.37
C ALA A 676 19.77 -25.44 -64.08
N GLU A 677 19.43 -26.55 -63.40
CA GLU A 677 18.06 -26.87 -63.02
C GLU A 677 17.55 -26.01 -61.86
N LEU A 678 18.45 -25.45 -61.03
CA LEU A 678 18.06 -24.60 -59.91
C LEU A 678 17.93 -23.11 -60.29
N THR A 679 18.46 -22.74 -61.46
CA THR A 679 18.42 -21.38 -62.00
C THR A 679 17.11 -21.10 -62.76
N GLN A 680 16.45 -22.18 -63.20
CA GLN A 680 15.19 -22.18 -63.93
C GLN A 680 14.01 -22.21 -62.96
#